data_AF-A0A2N4TKD1-F1
#
_entry.id   AF-A0A2N4TKD1-F1
#
_cell.length_a   1.000
_cell.length_b   1.000
_cell.length_c   1.000
_cell.angle_alpha   90.00
_cell.angle_beta   90.00
_cell.angle_gamma   90.00
#
_symmetry.space_group_name_H-M   'P 1'
#
loop_
_entity.id
_entity.type
_entity.pdbx_description
1 polymer ?
#
loop_
_entity_poly.entity_id
_entity_poly.type
_entity_poly.pdbx_seq_one_letter_code
_entity_poly.pdbx_strand_id
1 'polypeptide(L)'
;MQAKFRPAKLAVLLGFWALVIPPVAIAAVIVADGGTATTVSTGANGRQTVNIAPSVAGVSHNTYSSFNVGSAGADLNNTTVAARTIVNQVTSTNPSLIQGNIAVLGPRANVILANPNGITVDGGSFTNTGNVALTTGQVSFNDFTNSAGQLQRNVVLNTNAGAINIGPGGLAGTMLNLELIAKQVRVAGAVQNSYTDPNSRVRIVAGDSRAEVDTSVSPTDNLDPWISYSSTGTGTPLGYAIDIASGGSLTGGRIELIATDQGAGVRHAGAAYATAGDFVVSSTGNLQLVSGSVQAANDVLINAASLTGNGSLSANRNIQIASNTVHLDSSTLTAGTSSQTGNIIIGSAGQVHTEPVTIDHSTLTATGGVGLYDAGPGVSMIATQLTAAQNVVAKVASLSLNADGTGQTQWTSQQGTVAITAPGAVQLAGSKVDGVGGTSIQAGSIALASANGTASTVQSSGGDVALNVAGSYSQTDSSVIAAGNATIHGSNVTITSSTLPTTVAAVAGGVLIQSDTDLTNTGGLIQGQTRTTSQAASEGAVTLLAGRTIRNDATPSTQGIVFGQNDDVVLRAGGDIVNHQSRILSNAKLILVAQGDVQNLLDKSVGANGEQPTAWTSSGTRWLILRNHSSGFDVDYGTIPALGQVPYLVSQIGTTISGRNVSNIGGQILGNEKADITITAANTFHNETLATGSAHFYRSCTIFCRETASSTVSTTGGAISAGGNLTINAGTLAENIGGQVLSLGNLTITAPKVRAVGITGYTALARDRGFKAFFGDSWARLYAADVGGAWLAAKGLTINGQGQIEGGSFDGQTVTASNGITTVRAKSRQPVSIESHLGLTSWLWQ
;
A
#
# COMPACT_ATOMS: atom_id res chain seq x y z
N MET A 1 27.27 -53.29 12.60
CA MET A 1 26.24 -53.92 11.75
C MET A 1 25.99 -52.94 10.60
N GLN A 2 26.68 -53.11 9.44
CA GLN A 2 26.12 -53.59 8.16
C GLN A 2 24.77 -52.92 7.81
N ALA A 3 24.55 -52.23 6.69
CA ALA A 3 25.07 -52.34 5.31
C ALA A 3 25.04 -50.96 4.60
N LYS A 4 26.10 -50.54 3.88
CA LYS A 4 26.28 -50.58 2.41
C LYS A 4 25.10 -50.05 1.58
N PHE A 5 25.28 -48.93 0.87
CA PHE A 5 25.36 -48.88 -0.60
C PHE A 5 25.69 -47.46 -1.13
N ARG A 6 26.75 -47.40 -1.96
CA ARG A 6 27.08 -46.42 -3.01
C ARG A 6 27.88 -47.23 -4.05
N PRO A 7 28.11 -46.77 -5.30
CA PRO A 7 27.33 -45.89 -6.19
C PRO A 7 27.21 -46.52 -7.62
N ALA A 8 26.52 -45.85 -8.55
CA ALA A 8 26.71 -46.09 -9.99
C ALA A 8 26.82 -44.77 -10.75
N LYS A 9 27.89 -44.66 -11.55
CA LYS A 9 28.21 -43.61 -12.52
C LYS A 9 27.73 -44.03 -13.92
N LEU A 10 27.78 -43.06 -14.85
CA LEU A 10 27.62 -43.06 -16.34
C LEU A 10 26.26 -42.50 -16.82
N ALA A 11 26.18 -41.63 -17.85
CA ALA A 11 27.16 -41.04 -18.75
C ALA A 11 26.58 -39.81 -19.47
N VAL A 12 27.44 -38.81 -19.70
CA VAL A 12 27.66 -38.06 -20.96
C VAL A 12 26.46 -37.61 -21.81
N LEU A 13 26.26 -36.29 -21.93
CA LEU A 13 26.15 -35.61 -23.22
C LEU A 13 26.52 -34.11 -23.08
N LEU A 14 27.79 -33.81 -23.36
CA LEU A 14 28.34 -32.47 -23.61
C LEU A 14 27.95 -32.05 -25.03
N GLY A 15 27.01 -31.12 -25.16
CA GLY A 15 26.68 -30.46 -26.43
C GLY A 15 27.67 -29.34 -26.73
N PHE A 16 28.76 -29.70 -27.42
CA PHE A 16 29.66 -28.79 -28.10
C PHE A 16 28.89 -28.02 -29.19
N TRP A 17 28.72 -26.70 -29.03
CA TRP A 17 28.58 -25.76 -30.16
C TRP A 17 29.62 -24.65 -29.96
N ALA A 18 30.87 -25.02 -30.15
CA ALA A 18 31.92 -24.08 -30.51
C ALA A 18 31.66 -23.69 -31.97
N LEU A 19 31.10 -22.50 -32.18
CA LEU A 19 31.07 -21.90 -33.51
C LEU A 19 32.52 -21.52 -33.86
N VAL A 20 33.13 -22.33 -34.71
CA VAL A 20 34.44 -22.06 -35.31
C VAL A 20 34.28 -20.82 -36.19
N ILE A 21 34.80 -19.67 -35.73
CA ILE A 21 35.11 -18.55 -36.60
C ILE A 21 36.47 -18.87 -37.21
N PRO A 22 36.61 -19.13 -38.52
CA PRO A 22 37.92 -19.17 -39.13
C PRO A 22 38.51 -17.75 -39.07
N PRO A 23 39.75 -17.55 -38.61
CA PRO A 23 40.44 -16.29 -38.83
C PRO A 23 40.82 -16.26 -40.31
N VAL A 24 39.92 -15.76 -41.15
CA VAL A 24 40.33 -15.29 -42.47
C VAL A 24 41.10 -14.01 -42.20
N ALA A 25 42.43 -14.09 -42.27
CA ALA A 25 43.29 -12.92 -42.36
C ALA A 25 43.00 -12.22 -43.70
N ILE A 26 41.91 -11.47 -43.76
CA ILE A 26 41.70 -10.47 -44.80
C ILE A 26 42.76 -9.41 -44.52
N ALA A 27 43.72 -9.25 -45.43
CA ALA A 27 44.61 -8.11 -45.38
C ALA A 27 43.75 -6.83 -45.31
N ALA A 28 43.88 -6.07 -44.22
CA ALA A 28 43.09 -4.85 -44.01
C ALA A 28 43.54 -3.78 -45.02
N VAL A 29 42.99 -3.85 -46.22
CA VAL A 29 43.35 -3.03 -47.37
C VAL A 29 42.09 -2.48 -48.03
N ILE A 30 42.07 -1.18 -48.27
CA ILE A 30 41.13 -0.49 -49.14
C ILE A 30 41.56 -0.72 -50.60
N VAL A 31 40.64 -1.23 -51.42
CA VAL A 31 40.85 -1.56 -52.84
C VAL A 31 39.70 -0.99 -53.65
N ALA A 32 39.97 -0.01 -54.50
CA ALA A 32 39.00 0.50 -55.47
C ALA A 32 38.62 -0.62 -56.46
N ASP A 33 37.35 -0.68 -56.87
CA ASP A 33 36.89 -1.67 -57.85
C ASP A 33 36.99 -1.21 -59.32
N GLY A 34 37.35 0.06 -59.54
CA GLY A 34 37.39 0.68 -60.86
C GLY A 34 36.03 1.14 -61.40
N GLY A 35 34.95 1.02 -60.61
CA GLY A 35 33.60 1.50 -60.96
C GLY A 35 33.47 3.02 -60.93
N THR A 36 34.30 3.71 -60.14
CA THR A 36 34.41 5.17 -60.07
C THR A 36 35.86 5.61 -60.30
N ALA A 37 36.08 6.90 -60.56
CA ALA A 37 37.42 7.50 -60.69
C ALA A 37 38.16 7.64 -59.33
N THR A 38 37.97 6.68 -58.44
CA THR A 38 38.58 6.60 -57.12
C THR A 38 39.91 5.86 -57.23
N THR A 39 40.96 6.40 -56.62
CA THR A 39 42.27 5.72 -56.56
C THR A 39 42.74 5.61 -55.12
N VAL A 40 43.50 4.57 -54.81
CA VAL A 40 44.03 4.32 -53.47
C VAL A 40 45.55 4.20 -53.57
N SER A 41 46.27 4.94 -52.74
CA SER A 41 47.72 4.83 -52.57
C SER A 41 48.04 4.46 -51.13
N THR A 42 49.05 3.61 -50.93
CA THR A 42 49.49 3.18 -49.60
C THR A 42 50.82 3.84 -49.26
N GLY A 43 50.87 4.57 -48.14
CA GLY A 43 52.08 5.20 -47.63
C GLY A 43 53.04 4.19 -47.00
N ALA A 44 54.29 4.61 -46.77
CA ALA A 44 55.33 3.76 -46.18
C ALA A 44 55.00 3.28 -44.74
N ASN A 45 54.13 4.00 -44.03
CA ASN A 45 53.62 3.64 -42.70
C ASN A 45 52.38 2.73 -42.74
N GLY A 46 51.97 2.25 -43.92
CA GLY A 46 50.79 1.41 -44.11
C GLY A 46 49.46 2.18 -44.09
N ARG A 47 49.47 3.50 -43.88
CA ARG A 47 48.27 4.35 -43.96
C ARG A 47 47.88 4.55 -45.41
N GLN A 48 46.60 4.34 -45.74
CA GLN A 48 46.12 4.46 -47.11
C GLN A 48 45.46 5.81 -47.36
N THR A 49 45.76 6.44 -48.49
CA THR A 49 45.10 7.65 -48.97
C THR A 49 44.20 7.29 -50.15
N VAL A 50 42.90 7.56 -49.99
CA VAL A 50 41.89 7.47 -51.02
C VAL A 50 41.76 8.84 -51.69
N ASN A 51 42.18 8.94 -52.94
CA ASN A 51 41.83 10.09 -53.77
C ASN A 51 40.41 9.88 -54.29
N ILE A 52 39.48 10.67 -53.76
CA ILE A 52 38.06 10.50 -54.01
C ILE A 52 37.69 10.92 -55.43
N ALA A 53 36.64 10.31 -55.98
CA ALA A 53 36.13 10.63 -57.31
C ALA A 53 35.55 12.07 -57.35
N PRO A 54 35.48 12.71 -58.54
CA PRO A 54 34.82 14.00 -58.70
C PRO A 54 33.39 14.02 -58.12
N SER A 55 32.97 15.17 -57.58
CA SER A 55 31.64 15.29 -56.98
C SER A 55 30.57 15.68 -58.00
N VAL A 56 29.35 15.16 -57.81
CA VAL A 56 28.15 15.56 -58.54
C VAL A 56 27.20 16.18 -57.53
N ALA A 57 26.80 17.44 -57.75
CA ALA A 57 25.97 18.20 -56.82
C ALA A 57 26.48 18.17 -55.36
N GLY A 58 27.80 18.18 -55.16
CA GLY A 58 28.44 18.14 -53.84
C GLY A 58 28.66 16.73 -53.24
N VAL A 59 28.25 15.67 -53.94
CA VAL A 59 28.41 14.27 -53.50
C VAL A 59 29.53 13.58 -54.29
N SER A 60 30.59 13.14 -53.61
CA SER A 60 31.61 12.26 -54.19
C SER A 60 31.26 10.80 -53.89
N HIS A 61 31.02 10.01 -54.94
CA HIS A 61 30.69 8.59 -54.82
C HIS A 61 31.90 7.74 -55.19
N ASN A 62 32.30 6.85 -54.27
CA ASN A 62 33.51 6.05 -54.36
C ASN A 62 33.16 4.58 -54.16
N THR A 63 33.57 3.71 -55.10
CA THR A 63 33.25 2.28 -55.07
C THR A 63 34.48 1.41 -54.84
N TYR A 64 34.30 0.32 -54.08
CA TYR A 64 35.39 -0.52 -53.59
C TYR A 64 35.05 -2.01 -53.68
N SER A 65 36.04 -2.82 -54.04
CA SER A 65 35.97 -4.28 -53.88
C SER A 65 36.28 -4.71 -52.44
N SER A 66 36.99 -3.87 -51.69
CA SER A 66 37.27 -4.05 -50.26
C SER A 66 37.46 -2.66 -49.62
N PHE A 67 36.81 -2.42 -48.49
CA PHE A 67 37.06 -1.23 -47.67
C PHE A 67 37.32 -1.70 -46.23
N ASN A 68 38.58 -2.00 -45.94
CA ASN A 68 39.06 -2.42 -44.63
C ASN A 68 40.15 -1.44 -44.19
N VAL A 69 40.03 -0.90 -42.98
CA VAL A 69 40.95 0.11 -42.42
C VAL A 69 41.71 -0.52 -41.28
N GLY A 70 43.00 -0.79 -41.48
CA GLY A 70 43.88 -1.27 -40.41
C GLY A 70 44.17 -0.18 -39.37
N SER A 71 44.92 -0.53 -38.33
CA SER A 71 45.28 0.39 -37.23
C SER A 71 46.05 1.64 -37.67
N ALA A 72 46.77 1.58 -38.80
CA ALA A 72 47.43 2.75 -39.40
C ALA A 72 46.43 3.82 -39.90
N GLY A 73 45.17 3.45 -40.10
CA GLY A 73 44.11 4.36 -40.54
C GLY A 73 44.07 4.58 -42.06
N ALA A 74 43.19 5.51 -42.47
CA ALA A 74 43.01 5.92 -43.85
C ALA A 74 42.70 7.42 -43.95
N ASP A 75 43.04 8.01 -45.10
CA ASP A 75 42.71 9.38 -45.48
C ASP A 75 41.75 9.40 -46.66
N LEU A 76 40.69 10.20 -46.57
CA LEU A 76 39.85 10.59 -47.69
C LEU A 76 40.34 11.94 -48.18
N ASN A 77 41.04 11.97 -49.31
CA ASN A 77 41.63 13.19 -49.86
C ASN A 77 40.55 14.05 -50.53
N ASN A 78 40.07 15.07 -49.82
CA ASN A 78 39.05 16.01 -50.27
C ASN A 78 39.63 17.37 -50.69
N THR A 79 40.96 17.50 -50.80
CA THR A 79 41.64 18.80 -51.01
C THR A 79 41.29 19.47 -52.33
N THR A 80 41.13 18.71 -53.42
CA THR A 80 40.82 19.24 -54.75
C THR A 80 39.35 19.09 -55.13
N VAL A 81 38.69 18.04 -54.65
CA VAL A 81 37.29 17.73 -54.98
C VAL A 81 36.30 18.59 -54.18
N ALA A 82 36.66 18.96 -52.94
CA ALA A 82 35.84 19.76 -52.03
C ALA A 82 34.38 19.26 -51.93
N ALA A 83 34.20 17.94 -51.91
CA ALA A 83 32.90 17.31 -51.75
C ALA A 83 32.32 17.65 -50.37
N ARG A 84 31.01 17.92 -50.34
CA ARG A 84 30.24 18.11 -49.11
C ARG A 84 29.96 16.77 -48.44
N THR A 85 29.63 15.76 -49.24
CA THR A 85 29.36 14.39 -48.77
C THR A 85 30.22 13.40 -49.55
N ILE A 86 30.94 12.55 -48.83
CA ILE A 86 31.78 11.48 -49.38
C ILE A 86 31.09 10.14 -49.09
N VAL A 87 30.65 9.46 -50.14
CA VAL A 87 30.03 8.13 -50.07
C VAL A 87 31.08 7.09 -50.43
N ASN A 88 31.33 6.17 -49.52
CA ASN A 88 32.19 5.03 -49.69
C ASN A 88 31.35 3.75 -49.74
N GLN A 89 31.22 3.14 -50.90
CA GLN A 89 30.36 1.97 -51.12
C GLN A 89 31.20 0.74 -51.46
N VAL A 90 31.05 -0.34 -50.69
CA VAL A 90 31.58 -1.64 -51.06
C VAL A 90 30.59 -2.34 -51.99
N THR A 91 31.07 -2.79 -53.15
CA THR A 91 30.26 -3.42 -54.22
C THR A 91 30.46 -4.94 -54.29
N SER A 92 31.50 -5.46 -53.63
CA SER A 92 31.74 -6.90 -53.50
C SER A 92 30.85 -7.55 -52.43
N THR A 93 31.06 -8.84 -52.17
CA THR A 93 30.41 -9.59 -51.09
C THR A 93 31.21 -9.59 -49.78
N ASN A 94 32.32 -8.85 -49.69
CA ASN A 94 33.19 -8.85 -48.51
C ASN A 94 32.69 -7.87 -47.45
N PRO A 95 32.67 -8.23 -46.16
CA PRO A 95 32.40 -7.29 -45.08
C PRO A 95 33.57 -6.30 -44.88
N SER A 96 33.30 -5.22 -44.15
CA SER A 96 34.29 -4.21 -43.77
C SER A 96 34.74 -4.36 -42.32
N LEU A 97 36.03 -4.20 -42.07
CA LEU A 97 36.67 -4.15 -40.75
C LEU A 97 37.41 -2.81 -40.60
N ILE A 98 37.06 -2.04 -39.57
CA ILE A 98 37.58 -0.70 -39.29
C ILE A 98 38.27 -0.70 -37.92
N GLN A 99 39.60 -0.63 -37.91
CA GLN A 99 40.44 -0.74 -36.71
C GLN A 99 41.33 0.50 -36.48
N GLY A 100 41.16 1.54 -37.30
CA GLY A 100 41.98 2.75 -37.23
C GLY A 100 41.21 3.99 -37.64
N ASN A 101 41.89 5.14 -37.58
CA ASN A 101 41.31 6.44 -37.86
C ASN A 101 41.03 6.65 -39.35
N ILE A 102 39.85 7.14 -39.69
CA ILE A 102 39.48 7.65 -41.01
C ILE A 102 39.43 9.18 -40.92
N ALA A 103 40.31 9.86 -41.65
CA ALA A 103 40.38 11.31 -41.67
C ALA A 103 40.00 11.87 -43.03
N VAL A 104 39.29 13.00 -43.07
CA VAL A 104 39.12 13.78 -44.30
C VAL A 104 40.24 14.81 -44.40
N LEU A 105 41.03 14.75 -45.47
CA LEU A 105 42.06 15.76 -45.75
C LEU A 105 41.45 16.91 -46.55
N GLY A 106 41.74 18.15 -46.13
CA GLY A 106 41.17 19.35 -46.75
C GLY A 106 39.83 19.77 -46.14
N PRO A 107 38.89 20.31 -46.93
CA PRO A 107 37.59 20.73 -46.43
C PRO A 107 36.83 19.60 -45.72
N ARG A 108 36.26 19.92 -44.55
CA ARG A 108 35.41 19.03 -43.76
C ARG A 108 34.25 18.50 -44.62
N ALA A 109 33.94 17.22 -44.48
CA ALA A 109 32.87 16.57 -45.25
C ALA A 109 32.01 15.65 -44.38
N ASN A 110 30.76 15.41 -44.78
CA ASN A 110 29.97 14.30 -44.31
C ASN A 110 30.53 13.00 -44.90
N VAL A 111 30.52 11.91 -44.14
CA VAL A 111 31.07 10.62 -44.58
C VAL A 111 30.03 9.52 -44.42
N ILE A 112 29.77 8.79 -45.51
CA ILE A 112 28.94 7.60 -45.52
C ILE A 112 29.83 6.41 -45.87
N LEU A 113 29.81 5.36 -45.05
CA LEU A 113 30.47 4.08 -45.33
C LEU A 113 29.38 3.01 -45.41
N ALA A 114 29.13 2.54 -46.62
CA ALA A 114 28.06 1.61 -46.95
C ALA A 114 28.62 0.25 -47.38
N ASN A 115 28.29 -0.80 -46.62
CA ASN A 115 28.61 -2.18 -46.97
C ASN A 115 27.47 -3.12 -46.58
N PRO A 116 26.63 -3.56 -47.54
CA PRO A 116 25.52 -4.48 -47.27
C PRO A 116 25.90 -5.82 -46.66
N ASN A 117 27.16 -6.23 -46.78
CA ASN A 117 27.66 -7.50 -46.22
C ASN A 117 28.01 -7.40 -44.72
N GLY A 118 28.00 -6.19 -44.15
CA GLY A 118 28.28 -5.94 -42.74
C GLY A 118 29.54 -5.10 -42.51
N ILE A 119 29.58 -4.46 -41.35
CA ILE A 119 30.66 -3.59 -40.90
C ILE A 119 31.03 -3.96 -39.46
N THR A 120 32.30 -4.24 -39.21
CA THR A 120 32.86 -4.41 -37.87
C THR A 120 33.78 -3.24 -37.58
N VAL A 121 33.62 -2.60 -36.42
CA VAL A 121 34.49 -1.53 -35.94
C VAL A 121 35.14 -1.97 -34.64
N ASP A 122 36.46 -1.96 -34.57
CA ASP A 122 37.23 -2.39 -33.41
C ASP A 122 38.47 -1.50 -33.23
N GLY A 123 38.26 -0.29 -32.71
CA GLY A 123 39.28 0.76 -32.64
C GLY A 123 39.16 1.85 -33.71
N GLY A 124 38.02 1.91 -34.41
CA GLY A 124 37.78 2.90 -35.45
C GLY A 124 37.61 4.32 -34.88
N SER A 125 38.05 5.33 -35.62
CA SER A 125 37.73 6.72 -35.27
C SER A 125 37.60 7.62 -36.49
N PHE A 126 36.94 8.77 -36.31
CA PHE A 126 36.75 9.76 -37.38
C PHE A 126 37.32 11.12 -37.02
N THR A 127 38.02 11.73 -37.96
CA THR A 127 38.62 13.06 -37.83
C THR A 127 38.23 13.96 -38.98
N ASN A 128 37.96 15.24 -38.69
CA ASN A 128 37.57 16.25 -39.68
C ASN A 128 36.32 15.84 -40.50
N THR A 129 35.38 15.15 -39.87
CA THR A 129 34.09 14.76 -40.45
C THR A 129 32.95 15.58 -39.86
N GLY A 130 31.95 15.90 -40.67
CA GLY A 130 30.69 16.49 -40.21
C GLY A 130 29.79 15.41 -39.62
N ASN A 131 28.78 15.02 -40.39
CA ASN A 131 27.95 13.86 -40.11
C ASN A 131 28.61 12.57 -40.61
N VAL A 132 28.47 11.47 -39.87
CA VAL A 132 28.99 10.15 -40.24
C VAL A 132 27.87 9.13 -40.22
N ALA A 133 27.73 8.33 -41.29
CA ALA A 133 26.86 7.17 -41.32
C ALA A 133 27.65 5.90 -41.65
N LEU A 134 27.59 4.91 -40.77
CA LEU A 134 27.97 3.53 -41.04
C LEU A 134 26.70 2.76 -41.37
N THR A 135 26.63 2.16 -42.56
CA THR A 135 25.40 1.54 -43.02
C THR A 135 25.60 0.22 -43.74
N THR A 136 24.68 -0.72 -43.56
CA THR A 136 24.54 -1.91 -44.42
C THR A 136 23.47 -1.71 -45.50
N GLY A 137 23.01 -0.48 -45.70
CA GLY A 137 22.08 -0.11 -46.74
C GLY A 137 22.72 -0.16 -48.13
N GLN A 138 21.94 -0.61 -49.12
CA GLN A 138 22.29 -0.44 -50.52
C GLN A 138 22.14 1.04 -50.89
N VAL A 139 23.21 1.58 -51.51
CA VAL A 139 23.28 2.98 -51.92
C VAL A 139 22.57 3.18 -53.24
N SER A 140 21.73 4.21 -53.30
CA SER A 140 21.14 4.77 -54.52
C SER A 140 21.07 6.30 -54.38
N PHE A 141 20.67 7.01 -55.43
CA PHE A 141 20.62 8.47 -55.44
C PHE A 141 19.25 8.97 -55.89
N ASN A 142 18.83 10.10 -55.31
CA ASN A 142 17.65 10.85 -55.72
C ASN A 142 18.09 12.24 -56.20
N ASP A 143 18.05 12.44 -57.51
CA ASP A 143 18.48 13.68 -58.17
C ASP A 143 17.27 14.54 -58.53
N PHE A 144 17.28 15.80 -58.13
CA PHE A 144 16.21 16.75 -58.42
C PHE A 144 16.74 18.18 -58.53
N THR A 145 15.97 19.06 -59.16
CA THR A 145 16.26 20.50 -59.19
C THR A 145 15.55 21.17 -58.02
N ASN A 146 16.32 21.84 -57.15
CA ASN A 146 15.76 22.54 -56.00
C ASN A 146 15.03 23.83 -56.41
N SER A 147 14.38 24.50 -55.46
CA SER A 147 13.65 25.76 -55.68
C SER A 147 14.53 26.91 -56.19
N ALA A 148 15.85 26.83 -56.00
CA ALA A 148 16.82 27.79 -56.51
C ALA A 148 17.32 27.45 -57.94
N GLY A 149 16.75 26.43 -58.59
CA GLY A 149 17.14 26.00 -59.94
C GLY A 149 18.45 25.20 -59.99
N GLN A 150 18.98 24.77 -58.86
CA GLN A 150 20.25 24.03 -58.76
C GLN A 150 19.98 22.52 -58.68
N LEU A 151 20.86 21.71 -59.29
CA LEU A 151 20.84 20.26 -59.13
C LEU A 151 21.22 19.89 -57.69
N GLN A 152 20.41 19.07 -57.04
CA GLN A 152 20.67 18.44 -55.75
C GLN A 152 20.61 16.93 -55.91
N ARG A 153 21.51 16.23 -55.21
CA ARG A 153 21.59 14.76 -55.19
C ARG A 153 21.52 14.26 -53.76
N ASN A 154 20.40 13.67 -53.36
CA ASN A 154 20.30 13.01 -52.07
C ASN A 154 20.82 11.57 -52.14
N VAL A 155 21.37 11.06 -51.04
CA VAL A 155 21.77 9.64 -50.93
C VAL A 155 20.64 8.86 -50.30
N VAL A 156 20.20 7.79 -50.95
CA VAL A 156 19.16 6.88 -50.45
C VAL A 156 19.82 5.57 -50.03
N LEU A 157 19.60 5.18 -48.78
CA LEU A 157 20.12 3.97 -48.15
C LEU A 157 18.96 3.01 -47.88
N ASN A 158 18.90 1.91 -48.62
CA ASN A 158 17.90 0.87 -48.40
C ASN A 158 18.51 -0.31 -47.65
N THR A 159 18.14 -0.47 -46.39
CA THR A 159 18.70 -1.46 -45.47
C THR A 159 17.71 -2.60 -45.26
N ASN A 160 18.15 -3.84 -45.50
CA ASN A 160 17.35 -5.06 -45.26
C ASN A 160 18.19 -6.27 -44.80
N ALA A 161 19.52 -6.15 -44.81
CA ALA A 161 20.47 -7.20 -44.45
C ALA A 161 21.75 -6.59 -43.85
N GLY A 162 22.64 -7.45 -43.36
CA GLY A 162 23.94 -7.06 -42.81
C GLY A 162 23.88 -6.58 -41.36
N ALA A 163 24.99 -6.77 -40.64
CA ALA A 163 25.12 -6.34 -39.25
C ALA A 163 26.23 -5.31 -39.08
N ILE A 164 26.05 -4.40 -38.13
CA ILE A 164 27.13 -3.56 -37.59
C ILE A 164 27.55 -4.10 -36.22
N ASN A 165 28.82 -4.44 -36.08
CA ASN A 165 29.41 -4.91 -34.82
C ASN A 165 30.45 -3.91 -34.32
N ILE A 166 30.21 -3.30 -33.16
CA ILE A 166 31.24 -2.53 -32.45
C ILE A 166 31.93 -3.46 -31.46
N GLY A 167 33.17 -3.84 -31.77
CA GLY A 167 34.04 -4.65 -30.93
C GLY A 167 34.60 -3.90 -29.72
N PRO A 168 35.37 -4.59 -28.85
CA PRO A 168 35.90 -4.02 -27.61
C PRO A 168 36.75 -2.76 -27.78
N GLY A 169 37.44 -2.61 -28.92
CA GLY A 169 38.22 -1.42 -29.26
C GLY A 169 37.37 -0.17 -29.54
N GLY A 170 36.07 -0.34 -29.77
CA GLY A 170 35.12 0.76 -29.87
C GLY A 170 35.18 1.58 -31.15
N LEU A 171 34.44 2.69 -31.14
CA LEU A 171 34.29 3.70 -32.17
C LEU A 171 34.33 5.09 -31.51
N ALA A 172 35.19 5.99 -31.98
CA ALA A 172 35.33 7.33 -31.39
C ALA A 172 35.40 8.48 -32.42
N GLY A 173 35.04 9.70 -32.02
CA GLY A 173 35.29 10.90 -32.81
C GLY A 173 34.61 12.16 -32.26
N THR A 174 34.71 13.25 -33.03
CA THR A 174 33.99 14.50 -32.80
C THR A 174 33.16 14.82 -34.05
N MET A 175 31.99 14.20 -34.14
CA MET A 175 31.09 14.25 -35.28
C MET A 175 29.85 15.07 -34.92
N LEU A 176 29.25 15.75 -35.89
CA LEU A 176 27.97 16.43 -35.64
C LEU A 176 26.86 15.42 -35.37
N ASN A 177 26.81 14.34 -36.15
CA ASN A 177 25.95 13.20 -35.93
C ASN A 177 26.69 11.91 -36.29
N LEU A 178 26.40 10.83 -35.57
CA LEU A 178 26.83 9.47 -35.85
C LEU A 178 25.60 8.58 -36.02
N GLU A 179 25.45 8.02 -37.21
CA GLU A 179 24.37 7.12 -37.61
C GLU A 179 24.92 5.70 -37.79
N LEU A 180 24.36 4.72 -37.07
CA LEU A 180 24.61 3.29 -37.27
C LEU A 180 23.34 2.65 -37.83
N ILE A 181 23.33 2.31 -39.12
CA ILE A 181 22.13 1.91 -39.86
C ILE A 181 22.30 0.49 -40.41
N ALA A 182 21.67 -0.52 -39.83
CA ALA A 182 21.83 -1.90 -40.28
C ALA A 182 20.59 -2.77 -40.08
N LYS A 183 20.61 -4.02 -40.55
CA LYS A 183 19.57 -4.99 -40.17
C LYS A 183 19.68 -5.38 -38.69
N GLN A 184 20.90 -5.48 -38.18
CA GLN A 184 21.21 -5.68 -36.75
C GLN A 184 22.40 -4.82 -36.33
N VAL A 185 22.38 -4.32 -35.10
CA VAL A 185 23.49 -3.58 -34.51
C VAL A 185 23.83 -4.16 -33.14
N ARG A 186 25.08 -4.57 -32.96
CA ARG A 186 25.62 -5.01 -31.66
C ARG A 186 26.74 -4.08 -31.22
N VAL A 187 26.66 -3.61 -29.98
CA VAL A 187 27.66 -2.73 -29.37
C VAL A 187 28.28 -3.43 -28.16
N ALA A 188 29.53 -3.86 -28.30
CA ALA A 188 30.29 -4.57 -27.27
C ALA A 188 31.50 -3.78 -26.73
N GLY A 189 31.80 -2.62 -27.32
CA GLY A 189 32.77 -1.64 -26.82
C GLY A 189 32.20 -0.22 -26.85
N ALA A 190 33.03 0.78 -26.54
CA ALA A 190 32.59 2.16 -26.43
C ALA A 190 32.26 2.78 -27.81
N VAL A 191 31.12 3.43 -27.93
CA VAL A 191 30.77 4.34 -29.03
C VAL A 191 30.74 5.75 -28.47
N GLN A 192 31.75 6.55 -28.81
CA GLN A 192 31.97 7.88 -28.24
C GLN A 192 31.94 8.96 -29.32
N ASN A 193 30.85 9.74 -29.34
CA ASN A 193 30.82 11.03 -30.00
C ASN A 193 31.02 12.14 -28.95
N SER A 194 32.18 12.78 -28.98
CA SER A 194 32.57 13.81 -28.01
C SER A 194 31.89 15.17 -28.23
N TYR A 195 31.20 15.37 -29.35
CA TYR A 195 30.48 16.61 -29.64
C TYR A 195 29.21 16.70 -28.79
N THR A 196 29.25 17.57 -27.77
CA THR A 196 28.19 17.75 -26.78
C THR A 196 27.29 18.93 -27.17
N ASP A 197 26.16 18.61 -27.79
CA ASP A 197 25.12 19.56 -28.21
C ASP A 197 23.77 18.81 -28.26
N PRO A 198 22.63 19.40 -27.88
CA PRO A 198 21.34 18.70 -27.88
C PRO A 198 20.88 18.22 -29.27
N ASN A 199 21.41 18.80 -30.35
CA ASN A 199 21.12 18.37 -31.72
C ASN A 199 22.11 17.32 -32.25
N SER A 200 23.20 17.05 -31.52
CA SER A 200 24.21 16.05 -31.88
C SER A 200 23.75 14.64 -31.51
N ARG A 201 23.55 13.77 -32.50
CA ARG A 201 22.99 12.43 -32.28
C ARG A 201 24.03 11.33 -32.38
N VAL A 202 23.94 10.37 -31.47
CA VAL A 202 24.36 8.98 -31.71
C VAL A 202 23.09 8.19 -31.90
N ARG A 203 22.77 7.87 -33.16
CA ARG A 203 21.53 7.17 -33.51
C ARG A 203 21.86 5.80 -34.07
N ILE A 204 21.17 4.79 -33.54
CA ILE A 204 21.18 3.42 -34.02
C ILE A 204 19.82 3.14 -34.63
N VAL A 205 19.79 2.79 -35.92
CA VAL A 205 18.59 2.37 -36.64
C VAL A 205 18.78 0.93 -37.10
N ALA A 206 18.02 0.02 -36.51
CA ALA A 206 18.13 -1.40 -36.79
C ALA A 206 16.83 -2.00 -37.32
N GLY A 207 16.93 -2.81 -38.37
CA GLY A 207 15.79 -3.42 -39.07
C GLY A 207 15.68 -2.92 -40.52
N ASP A 208 14.60 -3.31 -41.19
CA ASP A 208 14.33 -2.84 -42.54
C ASP A 208 14.01 -1.35 -42.52
N SER A 209 14.77 -0.57 -43.29
CA SER A 209 14.65 0.88 -43.29
C SER A 209 15.05 1.48 -44.65
N ARG A 210 14.40 2.58 -45.00
CA ARG A 210 14.84 3.49 -46.07
C ARG A 210 15.23 4.80 -45.42
N ALA A 211 16.51 5.15 -45.51
CA ALA A 211 17.02 6.45 -45.09
C ALA A 211 17.34 7.31 -46.30
N GLU A 212 16.95 8.58 -46.27
CA GLU A 212 17.32 9.55 -47.29
C GLU A 212 18.12 10.68 -46.64
N VAL A 213 19.36 10.82 -47.08
CA VAL A 213 20.32 11.81 -46.63
C VAL A 213 20.18 13.06 -47.49
N ASP A 214 19.82 14.17 -46.85
CA ASP A 214 19.87 15.50 -47.44
C ASP A 214 21.32 15.96 -47.50
N THR A 215 21.91 15.86 -48.70
CA THR A 215 23.30 16.22 -48.92
C THR A 215 23.50 17.72 -49.06
N SER A 216 22.42 18.52 -49.02
CA SER A 216 22.53 19.98 -48.99
C SER A 216 23.01 20.48 -47.63
N VAL A 217 22.80 19.72 -46.54
CA VAL A 217 23.23 20.08 -45.18
C VAL A 217 24.75 20.16 -45.08
N SER A 218 25.26 21.26 -44.53
CA SER A 218 26.68 21.52 -44.41
C SER A 218 27.36 20.56 -43.40
N PRO A 219 28.60 20.13 -43.62
CA PRO A 219 29.40 19.34 -42.66
C PRO A 219 29.74 20.09 -41.36
N THR A 220 29.35 21.37 -41.26
CA THR A 220 29.49 22.22 -40.07
C THR A 220 28.15 22.62 -39.48
N ASP A 221 27.04 22.16 -40.05
CA ASP A 221 25.68 22.49 -39.63
C ASP A 221 25.12 21.37 -38.75
N ASN A 222 24.81 21.74 -37.50
CA ASN A 222 24.23 20.86 -36.49
C ASN A 222 22.78 21.24 -36.15
N LEU A 223 22.17 22.16 -36.89
CA LEU A 223 20.81 22.63 -36.64
C LEU A 223 19.82 21.92 -37.56
N ASP A 224 20.19 21.70 -38.82
CA ASP A 224 19.32 21.07 -39.79
C ASP A 224 19.47 19.54 -39.81
N PRO A 225 18.36 18.77 -39.86
CA PRO A 225 18.42 17.32 -39.94
C PRO A 225 18.97 16.85 -41.29
N TRP A 226 20.16 16.26 -41.29
CA TRP A 226 20.81 15.77 -42.52
C TRP A 226 20.25 14.45 -43.05
N ILE A 227 19.41 13.74 -42.29
CA ILE A 227 18.90 12.42 -42.65
C ILE A 227 17.46 12.24 -42.17
N SER A 228 16.65 11.60 -43.02
CA SER A 228 15.27 11.22 -42.73
C SER A 228 15.10 9.71 -42.87
N TYR A 229 14.19 9.13 -42.09
CA TYR A 229 13.93 7.70 -42.05
C TYR A 229 12.48 7.39 -42.38
N SER A 230 12.27 6.29 -43.10
CA SER A 230 10.96 5.67 -43.32
C SER A 230 11.08 4.16 -43.11
N SER A 231 10.14 3.57 -42.37
CA SER A 231 10.08 2.11 -42.22
C SER A 231 9.39 1.51 -43.44
N THR A 232 9.88 0.39 -43.95
CA THR A 232 9.09 -0.45 -44.86
C THR A 232 8.07 -1.29 -44.09
N GLY A 233 8.30 -1.56 -42.79
CA GLY A 233 7.38 -2.23 -41.88
C GLY A 233 7.13 -3.72 -42.17
N THR A 234 7.82 -4.28 -43.17
CA THR A 234 7.59 -5.64 -43.69
C THR A 234 8.69 -6.63 -43.32
N GLY A 235 9.75 -6.18 -42.65
CA GLY A 235 10.91 -7.01 -42.32
C GLY A 235 10.61 -8.06 -41.26
N THR A 236 11.23 -9.24 -41.41
CA THR A 236 11.16 -10.30 -40.39
C THR A 236 12.10 -9.97 -39.22
N PRO A 237 11.61 -9.92 -37.97
CA PRO A 237 12.44 -9.63 -36.81
C PRO A 237 13.42 -10.78 -36.51
N LEU A 238 14.64 -10.44 -36.13
CA LEU A 238 15.71 -11.41 -35.82
C LEU A 238 16.01 -11.49 -34.31
N GLY A 239 14.98 -11.37 -33.47
CA GLY A 239 15.13 -11.25 -32.01
C GLY A 239 15.47 -9.81 -31.59
N TYR A 240 16.67 -9.59 -31.04
CA TYR A 240 17.16 -8.25 -30.75
C TYR A 240 17.78 -7.62 -32.00
N ALA A 241 17.17 -6.56 -32.52
CA ALA A 241 17.76 -5.78 -33.61
C ALA A 241 18.88 -4.85 -33.11
N ILE A 242 18.78 -4.41 -31.85
CA ILE A 242 19.81 -3.63 -31.17
C ILE A 242 20.22 -4.36 -29.89
N ASP A 243 21.51 -4.67 -29.76
CA ASP A 243 22.08 -5.30 -28.56
C ASP A 243 23.27 -4.49 -28.04
N ILE A 244 23.03 -3.72 -26.98
CA ILE A 244 24.09 -3.05 -26.22
C ILE A 244 24.54 -4.01 -25.13
N ALA A 245 25.67 -4.68 -25.36
CA ALA A 245 26.23 -5.65 -24.43
C ALA A 245 26.78 -4.95 -23.17
N SER A 246 27.07 -5.72 -22.11
CA SER A 246 27.55 -5.19 -20.83
C SER A 246 28.91 -4.50 -20.89
N GLY A 247 29.74 -4.83 -21.88
CA GLY A 247 30.99 -4.11 -22.17
C GLY A 247 30.81 -2.91 -23.13
N GLY A 248 29.62 -2.75 -23.70
CA GLY A 248 29.28 -1.65 -24.60
C GLY A 248 28.96 -0.37 -23.86
N SER A 249 29.26 0.76 -24.46
CA SER A 249 28.78 2.06 -23.99
C SER A 249 28.43 2.99 -25.15
N LEU A 250 27.48 3.89 -24.92
CA LEU A 250 27.08 4.93 -25.86
C LEU A 250 27.30 6.29 -25.21
N THR A 251 27.96 7.22 -25.90
CA THR A 251 28.12 8.60 -25.45
C THR A 251 27.94 9.55 -26.61
N GLY A 252 27.07 10.54 -26.46
CA GLY A 252 26.79 11.57 -27.45
C GLY A 252 25.89 12.66 -26.89
N GLY A 253 25.68 13.75 -27.63
CA GLY A 253 24.77 14.83 -27.21
C GLY A 253 23.36 14.31 -26.88
N ARG A 254 22.77 13.60 -27.83
CA ARG A 254 21.50 12.87 -27.78
C ARG A 254 21.73 11.43 -28.24
N ILE A 255 21.03 10.47 -27.63
CA ILE A 255 21.13 9.05 -27.99
C ILE A 255 19.77 8.53 -28.43
N GLU A 256 19.72 7.84 -29.57
CA GLU A 256 18.48 7.27 -30.13
C GLU A 256 18.68 5.82 -30.55
N LEU A 257 17.82 4.94 -30.05
CA LEU A 257 17.76 3.53 -30.43
C LEU A 257 16.42 3.26 -31.11
N ILE A 258 16.45 2.96 -32.41
CA ILE A 258 15.25 2.79 -33.23
C ILE A 258 15.25 1.40 -33.87
N ALA A 259 14.29 0.56 -33.48
CA ALA A 259 14.04 -0.73 -34.12
C ALA A 259 12.85 -0.60 -35.09
N THR A 260 13.06 -0.87 -36.38
CA THR A 260 12.07 -0.60 -37.44
C THR A 260 11.28 -1.84 -37.89
N ASP A 261 11.85 -3.04 -37.72
CA ASP A 261 11.12 -4.29 -37.96
C ASP A 261 10.02 -4.47 -36.93
N GLN A 262 8.84 -4.91 -37.38
CA GLN A 262 7.73 -5.17 -36.47
C GLN A 262 8.09 -6.27 -35.46
N GLY A 263 8.01 -5.94 -34.17
CA GLY A 263 8.33 -6.86 -33.07
C GLY A 263 9.83 -7.02 -32.78
N ALA A 264 10.73 -6.32 -33.46
CA ALA A 264 12.16 -6.40 -33.17
C ALA A 264 12.51 -5.71 -31.86
N GLY A 265 13.23 -6.43 -30.99
CA GLY A 265 13.55 -5.96 -29.64
C GLY A 265 14.85 -5.17 -29.54
N VAL A 266 15.03 -4.54 -28.38
CA VAL A 266 16.26 -3.86 -27.95
C VAL A 266 16.72 -4.50 -26.64
N ARG A 267 18.00 -4.87 -26.55
CA ARG A 267 18.63 -5.26 -25.29
C ARG A 267 19.63 -4.18 -24.88
N HIS A 268 19.53 -3.73 -23.63
CA HIS A 268 20.44 -2.74 -23.06
C HIS A 268 21.05 -3.23 -21.74
N ALA A 269 22.30 -3.69 -21.82
CA ALA A 269 23.08 -4.18 -20.68
C ALA A 269 24.30 -3.30 -20.35
N GLY A 270 24.63 -2.33 -21.22
CA GLY A 270 25.78 -1.43 -21.08
C GLY A 270 25.42 -0.07 -20.49
N ALA A 271 26.30 0.91 -20.70
CA ALA A 271 26.09 2.30 -20.28
C ALA A 271 25.64 3.18 -21.46
N ALA A 272 24.76 4.15 -21.22
CA ALA A 272 24.43 5.21 -22.17
C ALA A 272 24.43 6.58 -21.48
N TYR A 273 25.15 7.52 -22.07
CA TYR A 273 25.28 8.88 -21.55
C TYR A 273 24.95 9.92 -22.63
N ALA A 274 23.75 10.48 -22.56
CA ALA A 274 23.32 11.60 -23.38
C ALA A 274 23.74 12.92 -22.70
N THR A 275 24.78 13.57 -23.23
CA THR A 275 25.52 14.64 -22.56
C THR A 275 24.82 16.00 -22.56
N ALA A 276 23.88 16.24 -23.48
CA ALA A 276 23.18 17.52 -23.61
C ALA A 276 21.66 17.39 -23.92
N GLY A 277 21.23 16.23 -24.40
CA GLY A 277 19.88 15.96 -24.86
C GLY A 277 19.27 14.72 -24.20
N ASP A 278 18.39 14.09 -24.96
CA ASP A 278 17.58 12.97 -24.48
C ASP A 278 18.24 11.61 -24.76
N PHE A 279 17.79 10.61 -24.02
CA PHE A 279 17.95 9.20 -24.40
C PHE A 279 16.59 8.67 -24.85
N VAL A 280 16.50 8.13 -26.07
CA VAL A 280 15.24 7.68 -26.66
C VAL A 280 15.35 6.24 -27.15
N VAL A 281 14.33 5.43 -26.81
CA VAL A 281 14.09 4.12 -27.42
C VAL A 281 12.75 4.16 -28.16
N SER A 282 12.75 3.71 -29.41
CA SER A 282 11.55 3.50 -30.23
C SER A 282 11.59 2.10 -30.82
N SER A 283 10.69 1.22 -30.39
CA SER A 283 10.59 -0.16 -30.86
C SER A 283 9.14 -0.63 -30.80
N THR A 284 8.74 -1.52 -31.69
CA THR A 284 7.47 -2.26 -31.59
C THR A 284 7.65 -3.65 -30.97
N GLY A 285 8.85 -3.97 -30.49
CA GLY A 285 9.20 -5.19 -29.76
C GLY A 285 9.56 -4.92 -28.30
N ASN A 286 10.17 -5.92 -27.65
CA ASN A 286 10.57 -5.84 -26.24
C ASN A 286 11.85 -5.01 -26.05
N LEU A 287 11.84 -4.09 -25.09
CA LEU A 287 13.04 -3.50 -24.49
C LEU A 287 13.40 -4.27 -23.21
N GLN A 288 14.54 -4.95 -23.23
CA GLN A 288 15.11 -5.63 -22.06
C GLN A 288 16.26 -4.82 -21.45
N LEU A 289 16.07 -4.37 -20.22
CA LEU A 289 17.14 -3.82 -19.39
C LEU A 289 17.84 -4.96 -18.63
N VAL A 290 19.17 -5.04 -18.72
CA VAL A 290 19.96 -6.10 -18.08
C VAL A 290 21.11 -5.50 -17.30
N SER A 291 20.79 -4.90 -16.14
CA SER A 291 21.71 -4.11 -15.31
C SER A 291 22.35 -2.92 -16.04
N GLY A 292 21.76 -2.47 -17.15
CA GLY A 292 22.24 -1.32 -17.92
C GLY A 292 22.04 0.00 -17.16
N SER A 293 22.82 1.02 -17.52
CA SER A 293 22.72 2.36 -16.94
C SER A 293 22.53 3.42 -18.00
N VAL A 294 21.47 4.22 -17.85
CA VAL A 294 21.17 5.36 -18.72
C VAL A 294 21.26 6.63 -17.91
N GLN A 295 21.98 7.62 -18.42
CA GLN A 295 22.00 8.99 -17.92
C GLN A 295 21.73 9.95 -19.07
N ALA A 296 20.70 10.80 -18.92
CA ALA A 296 20.34 11.82 -19.90
C ALA A 296 20.32 13.22 -19.28
N ALA A 297 20.95 14.17 -19.97
CA ALA A 297 20.97 15.57 -19.57
C ALA A 297 19.58 16.24 -19.65
N ASN A 298 18.64 15.68 -20.42
CA ASN A 298 17.25 16.09 -20.47
C ASN A 298 16.32 14.95 -20.05
N ASP A 299 15.70 14.25 -21.00
CA ASP A 299 14.68 13.23 -20.74
C ASP A 299 15.14 11.82 -21.13
N VAL A 300 14.58 10.81 -20.46
CA VAL A 300 14.58 9.41 -20.91
C VAL A 300 13.19 9.08 -21.43
N LEU A 301 13.10 8.76 -22.71
CA LEU A 301 11.84 8.48 -23.40
C LEU A 301 11.85 7.04 -23.93
N ILE A 302 10.99 6.19 -23.39
CA ILE A 302 10.87 4.78 -23.79
C ILE A 302 9.52 4.57 -24.46
N ASN A 303 9.56 4.24 -25.76
CA ASN A 303 8.42 3.73 -26.52
C ASN A 303 8.76 2.33 -27.03
N ALA A 304 8.16 1.31 -26.44
CA ALA A 304 8.42 -0.10 -26.70
C ALA A 304 7.12 -0.91 -26.57
N ALA A 305 7.02 -2.09 -27.16
CA ALA A 305 5.85 -2.95 -26.87
C ALA A 305 5.86 -3.42 -25.41
N SER A 306 7.02 -3.77 -24.89
CA SER A 306 7.22 -4.10 -23.47
C SER A 306 8.53 -3.52 -22.95
N LEU A 307 8.57 -3.20 -21.66
CA LEU A 307 9.78 -2.87 -20.90
C LEU A 307 9.95 -3.92 -19.81
N THR A 308 11.08 -4.63 -19.81
CA THR A 308 11.34 -5.71 -18.84
C THR A 308 12.76 -5.68 -18.28
N GLY A 309 12.91 -6.13 -17.03
CA GLY A 309 14.21 -6.44 -16.43
C GLY A 309 14.64 -5.44 -15.35
N ASN A 310 15.94 -5.19 -15.29
CA ASN A 310 16.56 -4.43 -14.22
C ASN A 310 17.60 -3.44 -14.77
N GLY A 311 17.76 -2.27 -14.12
CA GLY A 311 18.74 -1.27 -14.53
C GLY A 311 18.51 0.10 -13.89
N SER A 312 19.35 1.06 -14.28
CA SER A 312 19.25 2.45 -13.82
C SER A 312 18.88 3.37 -14.97
N LEU A 313 17.81 4.16 -14.79
CA LEU A 313 17.41 5.23 -15.69
C LEU A 313 17.49 6.55 -14.93
N SER A 314 18.33 7.47 -15.38
CA SER A 314 18.52 8.79 -14.78
C SER A 314 18.32 9.89 -15.81
N ALA A 315 17.44 10.84 -15.51
CA ALA A 315 17.14 12.00 -16.35
C ALA A 315 17.20 13.27 -15.51
N ASN A 316 17.89 14.32 -15.98
CA ASN A 316 17.87 15.59 -15.25
C ASN A 316 16.51 16.30 -15.33
N ARG A 317 15.63 15.90 -16.26
CA ARG A 317 14.23 16.31 -16.35
C ARG A 317 13.34 15.09 -16.14
N ASN A 318 12.74 14.51 -17.17
CA ASN A 318 11.68 13.52 -17.01
C ASN A 318 12.09 12.12 -17.49
N ILE A 319 11.47 11.12 -16.87
CA ILE A 319 11.43 9.75 -17.39
C ILE A 319 10.00 9.49 -17.84
N GLN A 320 9.82 9.10 -19.10
CA GLN A 320 8.53 8.73 -19.67
C GLN A 320 8.60 7.33 -20.26
N ILE A 321 7.75 6.44 -19.75
CA ILE A 321 7.65 5.05 -20.20
C ILE A 321 6.26 4.85 -20.82
N ALA A 322 6.24 4.71 -22.14
CA ALA A 322 5.06 4.38 -22.94
C ALA A 322 5.24 2.96 -23.50
N SER A 323 4.91 1.94 -22.71
CA SER A 323 4.96 0.53 -23.13
C SER A 323 3.66 -0.18 -22.79
N ASN A 324 3.27 -1.20 -23.56
CA ASN A 324 2.02 -1.95 -23.32
C ASN A 324 2.15 -2.94 -22.15
N THR A 325 3.38 -3.29 -21.79
CA THR A 325 3.74 -4.10 -20.62
C THR A 325 4.96 -3.47 -19.95
N VAL A 326 4.97 -3.38 -18.62
CA VAL A 326 6.09 -2.84 -17.85
C VAL A 326 6.33 -3.74 -16.65
N HIS A 327 7.46 -4.46 -16.64
CA HIS A 327 7.91 -5.28 -15.52
C HIS A 327 9.33 -4.88 -15.13
N LEU A 328 9.45 -4.14 -14.03
CA LEU A 328 10.73 -3.71 -13.49
C LEU A 328 10.97 -4.42 -12.16
N ASP A 329 12.13 -5.05 -12.03
CA ASP A 329 12.58 -5.65 -10.78
C ASP A 329 13.97 -5.11 -10.47
N SER A 330 14.22 -4.72 -9.22
CA SER A 330 15.52 -4.21 -8.78
C SER A 330 16.07 -3.07 -9.65
N SER A 331 15.19 -2.13 -10.03
CA SER A 331 15.49 -1.00 -10.90
C SER A 331 15.57 0.32 -10.15
N THR A 332 16.36 1.26 -10.67
CA THR A 332 16.45 2.63 -10.13
C THR A 332 16.04 3.63 -11.19
N LEU A 333 14.99 4.41 -10.92
CA LEU A 333 14.52 5.49 -11.79
C LEU A 333 14.68 6.82 -11.05
N THR A 334 15.48 7.73 -11.59
CA THR A 334 15.75 9.03 -11.00
C THR A 334 15.45 10.15 -11.99
N ALA A 335 14.53 11.05 -11.63
CA ALA A 335 14.12 12.18 -12.45
C ALA A 335 14.34 13.50 -11.72
N GLY A 336 15.03 14.43 -12.36
CA GLY A 336 15.30 15.76 -11.83
C GLY A 336 16.62 15.90 -11.10
N THR A 337 16.98 17.15 -10.81
CA THR A 337 18.16 17.55 -10.04
C THR A 337 17.77 18.57 -8.97
N SER A 338 18.72 19.01 -8.16
CA SER A 338 18.49 20.09 -7.18
C SER A 338 18.10 21.43 -7.83
N SER A 339 18.40 21.65 -9.11
CA SER A 339 18.09 22.89 -9.84
C SER A 339 17.01 22.73 -10.90
N GLN A 340 16.58 21.51 -11.19
CA GLN A 340 15.63 21.21 -12.26
C GLN A 340 14.61 20.19 -11.78
N THR A 341 13.34 20.55 -11.82
CA THR A 341 12.23 19.64 -11.52
C THR A 341 12.14 18.56 -12.58
N GLY A 342 11.96 17.32 -12.13
CA GLY A 342 11.83 16.16 -12.99
C GLY A 342 10.75 15.18 -12.56
N ASN A 343 9.96 14.68 -13.50
CA ASN A 343 8.86 13.76 -13.23
C ASN A 343 9.16 12.34 -13.73
N ILE A 344 8.60 11.34 -13.06
CA ILE A 344 8.55 9.97 -13.57
C ILE A 344 7.11 9.68 -13.98
N ILE A 345 6.89 9.29 -15.23
CA ILE A 345 5.58 8.98 -15.78
C ILE A 345 5.63 7.60 -16.41
N ILE A 346 4.80 6.68 -15.90
CA ILE A 346 4.61 5.33 -16.45
C ILE A 346 3.19 5.21 -16.96
N GLY A 347 3.08 5.01 -18.27
CA GLY A 347 1.84 5.04 -19.00
C GLY A 347 1.30 6.45 -19.26
N SER A 348 0.08 6.50 -19.77
CA SER A 348 -0.67 7.73 -20.03
C SER A 348 -2.11 7.58 -19.59
N ALA A 349 -2.80 8.69 -19.31
CA ALA A 349 -4.18 8.63 -18.83
C ALA A 349 -5.09 7.90 -19.84
N GLY A 350 -5.74 6.82 -19.38
CA GLY A 350 -6.61 5.97 -20.21
C GLY A 350 -5.88 4.86 -20.98
N GLN A 351 -4.55 4.77 -20.88
CA GLN A 351 -3.78 3.66 -21.44
C GLN A 351 -4.17 2.34 -20.76
N VAL A 352 -4.37 1.30 -21.56
CA VAL A 352 -4.68 -0.06 -21.11
C VAL A 352 -3.45 -0.92 -21.31
N HIS A 353 -2.81 -1.36 -20.22
CA HIS A 353 -1.76 -2.37 -20.31
C HIS A 353 -2.39 -3.76 -20.49
N THR A 354 -1.63 -4.66 -21.11
CA THR A 354 -2.07 -6.04 -21.36
C THR A 354 -1.97 -6.93 -20.11
N GLU A 355 -1.03 -6.59 -19.23
CA GLU A 355 -0.72 -7.27 -17.97
C GLU A 355 -0.51 -6.21 -16.89
N PRO A 356 -0.58 -6.56 -15.58
CA PRO A 356 -0.31 -5.60 -14.52
C PRO A 356 1.05 -4.94 -14.70
N VAL A 357 1.12 -3.63 -14.52
CA VAL A 357 2.42 -2.94 -14.41
C VAL A 357 3.06 -3.38 -13.09
N THR A 358 4.17 -4.11 -13.17
CA THR A 358 4.91 -4.58 -11.98
C THR A 358 6.18 -3.78 -11.77
N ILE A 359 6.37 -3.29 -10.55
CA ILE A 359 7.57 -2.57 -10.13
C ILE A 359 7.96 -3.08 -8.75
N ASP A 360 8.90 -4.01 -8.73
CA ASP A 360 9.30 -4.74 -7.53
C ASP A 360 10.75 -4.42 -7.17
N HIS A 361 11.06 -4.41 -5.87
CA HIS A 361 12.38 -4.14 -5.29
C HIS A 361 13.08 -2.89 -5.85
N SER A 362 12.28 -1.93 -6.33
CA SER A 362 12.79 -0.82 -7.15
C SER A 362 12.75 0.49 -6.37
N THR A 363 13.55 1.46 -6.80
CA THR A 363 13.56 2.81 -6.25
C THR A 363 13.18 3.81 -7.34
N LEU A 364 12.12 4.59 -7.10
CA LEU A 364 11.67 5.68 -7.95
C LEU A 364 11.86 6.99 -7.17
N THR A 365 12.69 7.90 -7.68
CA THR A 365 12.95 9.21 -7.05
C THR A 365 12.74 10.34 -8.04
N ALA A 366 11.82 11.25 -7.73
CA ALA A 366 11.49 12.40 -8.57
C ALA A 366 11.58 13.71 -7.78
N THR A 367 12.29 14.72 -8.29
CA THR A 367 12.25 16.08 -7.71
C THR A 367 10.97 16.85 -8.09
N GLY A 368 10.20 16.31 -9.02
CA GLY A 368 8.82 16.68 -9.33
C GLY A 368 7.85 15.64 -8.78
N GLY A 369 6.89 15.22 -9.61
CA GLY A 369 5.88 14.23 -9.29
C GLY A 369 6.13 12.86 -9.91
N VAL A 370 5.37 11.87 -9.44
CA VAL A 370 5.33 10.53 -10.03
C VAL A 370 3.90 10.23 -10.48
N GLY A 371 3.73 9.84 -11.74
CA GLY A 371 2.44 9.50 -12.35
C GLY A 371 2.42 8.04 -12.81
N LEU A 372 1.43 7.29 -12.35
CA LEU A 372 1.17 5.90 -12.73
C LEU A 372 -0.22 5.79 -13.35
N TYR A 373 -0.28 5.29 -14.59
CA TYR A 373 -1.52 5.22 -15.35
C TYR A 373 -1.71 3.83 -15.92
N ASP A 374 -2.80 3.16 -15.54
CA ASP A 374 -3.19 1.89 -16.15
C ASP A 374 -4.69 1.63 -16.04
N ALA A 375 -5.43 1.80 -17.13
CA ALA A 375 -6.85 1.45 -17.23
C ALA A 375 -7.09 -0.06 -17.49
N GLY A 376 -6.03 -0.87 -17.60
CA GLY A 376 -6.10 -2.32 -17.80
C GLY A 376 -6.22 -3.10 -16.49
N PRO A 377 -5.31 -4.03 -16.18
CA PRO A 377 -5.41 -4.88 -14.99
C PRO A 377 -4.96 -4.20 -13.68
N GLY A 378 -4.14 -3.15 -13.73
CA GLY A 378 -3.70 -2.36 -12.58
C GLY A 378 -2.18 -2.36 -12.35
N VAL A 379 -1.78 -1.88 -11.18
CA VAL A 379 -0.37 -1.77 -10.76
C VAL A 379 -0.11 -2.66 -9.55
N SER A 380 1.01 -3.40 -9.59
CA SER A 380 1.51 -4.18 -8.46
C SER A 380 2.93 -3.74 -8.10
N MET A 381 3.21 -3.58 -6.81
CA MET A 381 4.55 -3.28 -6.31
C MET A 381 4.85 -4.07 -5.04
N ILE A 382 6.05 -4.66 -5.00
CA ILE A 382 6.58 -5.38 -3.85
C ILE A 382 7.91 -4.76 -3.43
N ALA A 383 8.06 -4.45 -2.13
CA ALA A 383 9.27 -3.86 -1.55
C ALA A 383 9.84 -2.65 -2.34
N THR A 384 8.98 -1.83 -2.93
CA THR A 384 9.38 -0.69 -3.77
C THR A 384 9.34 0.63 -3.01
N GLN A 385 10.35 1.47 -3.23
CA GLN A 385 10.48 2.80 -2.64
C GLN A 385 10.18 3.88 -3.69
N LEU A 386 9.04 4.54 -3.56
CA LEU A 386 8.63 5.65 -4.43
C LEU A 386 8.65 6.95 -3.61
N THR A 387 9.54 7.88 -4.00
CA THR A 387 9.66 9.20 -3.39
C THR A 387 9.52 10.29 -4.44
N ALA A 388 8.56 11.19 -4.25
CA ALA A 388 8.38 12.39 -5.04
C ALA A 388 8.49 13.62 -4.15
N ALA A 389 9.13 14.69 -4.61
CA ALA A 389 9.07 15.97 -3.91
C ALA A 389 7.64 16.55 -3.96
N GLN A 390 7.00 16.45 -5.13
CA GLN A 390 5.64 16.91 -5.41
C GLN A 390 4.66 15.73 -5.42
N ASN A 391 3.54 15.84 -6.14
CA ASN A 391 2.45 14.87 -6.08
C ASN A 391 2.82 13.47 -6.60
N VAL A 392 2.26 12.45 -5.95
CA VAL A 392 2.17 11.09 -6.48
C VAL A 392 0.74 10.85 -6.92
N VAL A 393 0.54 10.50 -8.19
CA VAL A 393 -0.78 10.29 -8.79
C VAL A 393 -0.84 8.89 -9.38
N ALA A 394 -1.80 8.09 -8.94
CA ALA A 394 -2.11 6.80 -9.54
C ALA A 394 -3.55 6.81 -10.06
N LYS A 395 -3.73 6.68 -11.37
CA LYS A 395 -5.03 6.46 -12.01
C LYS A 395 -4.99 5.09 -12.67
N VAL A 396 -5.39 4.07 -11.91
CA VAL A 396 -5.14 2.66 -12.24
C VAL A 396 -6.41 1.85 -12.06
N ALA A 397 -6.61 0.73 -12.72
CA ALA A 397 -7.82 -0.08 -12.54
C ALA A 397 -7.86 -0.74 -11.15
N SER A 398 -6.72 -1.26 -10.70
CA SER A 398 -6.50 -1.80 -9.36
C SER A 398 -5.08 -1.46 -8.89
N LEU A 399 -4.84 -1.52 -7.58
CA LEU A 399 -3.53 -1.25 -6.98
C LEU A 399 -3.21 -2.29 -5.90
N SER A 400 -2.04 -2.91 -5.97
CA SER A 400 -1.51 -3.78 -4.91
C SER A 400 -0.13 -3.30 -4.49
N LEU A 401 0.02 -2.92 -3.22
CA LEU A 401 1.30 -2.54 -2.61
C LEU A 401 1.60 -3.51 -1.49
N ASN A 402 2.65 -4.31 -1.62
CA ASN A 402 2.99 -5.35 -0.65
C ASN A 402 4.42 -5.19 -0.10
N ALA A 403 4.59 -5.55 1.16
CA ALA A 403 5.89 -5.85 1.73
C ALA A 403 6.24 -7.33 1.50
N ASP A 404 7.53 -7.63 1.46
CA ASP A 404 8.06 -8.99 1.49
C ASP A 404 9.16 -9.13 2.55
N GLY A 405 9.96 -10.20 2.49
CA GLY A 405 11.07 -10.39 3.42
C GLY A 405 12.24 -9.41 3.23
N THR A 406 12.27 -8.66 2.14
CA THR A 406 13.33 -7.70 1.80
C THR A 406 13.00 -6.28 2.24
N GLY A 407 11.72 -5.91 2.29
CA GLY A 407 11.30 -4.60 2.78
C GLY A 407 9.83 -4.27 2.59
N GLN A 408 9.45 -3.09 3.10
CA GLN A 408 8.14 -2.49 2.93
C GLN A 408 8.03 -1.80 1.55
N THR A 409 6.86 -1.82 0.91
CA THR A 409 6.56 -0.87 -0.17
C THR A 409 6.17 0.48 0.43
N GLN A 410 6.86 1.55 0.04
CA GLN A 410 6.62 2.89 0.54
C GLN A 410 6.39 3.90 -0.59
N TRP A 411 5.29 4.64 -0.53
CA TRP A 411 5.00 5.79 -1.38
C TRP A 411 5.03 7.06 -0.54
N THR A 412 5.88 8.02 -0.93
CA THR A 412 6.07 9.27 -0.20
C THR A 412 5.99 10.47 -1.14
N SER A 413 5.15 11.45 -0.80
CA SER A 413 5.19 12.80 -1.35
C SER A 413 5.66 13.78 -0.28
N GLN A 414 6.79 14.44 -0.50
CA GLN A 414 7.48 15.25 0.54
C GLN A 414 6.84 16.62 0.77
N GLN A 415 6.16 17.17 -0.23
CA GLN A 415 5.48 18.48 -0.14
C GLN A 415 4.07 18.44 -0.72
N GLY A 416 3.78 17.47 -1.58
CA GLY A 416 2.52 17.33 -2.29
C GLY A 416 1.59 16.28 -1.70
N THR A 417 0.64 15.88 -2.52
CA THR A 417 -0.38 14.88 -2.19
C THR A 417 -0.01 13.50 -2.73
N VAL A 418 -0.56 12.46 -2.10
CA VAL A 418 -0.72 11.16 -2.75
C VAL A 418 -2.20 11.01 -3.13
N ALA A 419 -2.49 10.85 -4.42
CA ALA A 419 -3.84 10.70 -4.94
C ALA A 419 -3.97 9.40 -5.75
N ILE A 420 -4.74 8.46 -5.21
CA ILE A 420 -5.01 7.15 -5.84
C ILE A 420 -6.47 7.11 -6.27
N THR A 421 -6.72 6.81 -7.53
CA THR A 421 -8.05 6.55 -8.09
C THR A 421 -8.04 5.19 -8.75
N ALA A 422 -8.79 4.25 -8.19
CA ALA A 422 -8.88 2.89 -8.71
C ALA A 422 -10.29 2.31 -8.66
N PRO A 423 -11.04 2.20 -9.77
CA PRO A 423 -12.41 1.67 -9.74
C PRO A 423 -12.50 0.23 -9.20
N GLY A 424 -11.41 -0.54 -9.24
CA GLY A 424 -11.27 -1.85 -8.61
C GLY A 424 -10.71 -1.79 -7.18
N ALA A 425 -10.00 -2.84 -6.78
CA ALA A 425 -9.46 -2.97 -5.43
C ALA A 425 -8.14 -2.21 -5.24
N VAL A 426 -7.98 -1.61 -4.06
CA VAL A 426 -6.71 -1.13 -3.53
C VAL A 426 -6.33 -1.99 -2.32
N GLN A 427 -5.23 -2.73 -2.44
CA GLN A 427 -4.70 -3.62 -1.42
C GLN A 427 -3.35 -3.10 -0.94
N LEU A 428 -3.23 -2.85 0.36
CA LEU A 428 -2.00 -2.44 1.01
C LEU A 428 -1.67 -3.48 2.08
N ALA A 429 -0.60 -4.24 1.89
CA ALA A 429 -0.17 -5.28 2.81
C ALA A 429 1.26 -5.01 3.30
N GLY A 430 1.41 -4.63 4.57
CA GLY A 430 2.69 -4.16 5.12
C GLY A 430 3.27 -2.91 4.44
N SER A 431 2.44 -2.09 3.81
CA SER A 431 2.87 -0.95 2.98
C SER A 431 2.65 0.40 3.64
N LYS A 432 3.43 1.42 3.27
CA LYS A 432 3.27 2.78 3.76
C LYS A 432 2.96 3.77 2.63
N VAL A 433 1.93 4.59 2.83
CA VAL A 433 1.58 5.70 1.93
C VAL A 433 1.53 6.98 2.74
N ASP A 434 2.33 7.98 2.36
CA ASP A 434 2.40 9.29 3.03
C ASP A 434 2.47 10.44 2.03
N GLY A 435 1.42 11.25 1.97
CA GLY A 435 1.44 12.55 1.30
C GLY A 435 1.42 13.68 2.31
N VAL A 436 2.49 14.47 2.38
CA VAL A 436 2.61 15.60 3.32
C VAL A 436 1.46 16.60 3.13
N GLY A 437 1.10 16.94 1.90
CA GLY A 437 -0.02 17.81 1.56
C GLY A 437 -1.40 17.14 1.63
N GLY A 438 -1.47 15.83 1.87
CA GLY A 438 -2.70 15.06 1.96
C GLY A 438 -2.61 13.69 1.26
N THR A 439 -3.37 12.72 1.74
CA THR A 439 -3.48 11.38 1.14
C THR A 439 -4.93 11.08 0.82
N SER A 440 -5.24 10.82 -0.45
CA SER A 440 -6.59 10.49 -0.90
C SER A 440 -6.62 9.20 -1.70
N ILE A 441 -7.56 8.31 -1.38
CA ILE A 441 -7.78 7.05 -2.08
C ILE A 441 -9.27 6.95 -2.41
N GLN A 442 -9.57 6.86 -3.70
CA GLN A 442 -10.91 6.57 -4.22
C GLN A 442 -10.87 5.20 -4.85
N ALA A 443 -11.62 4.23 -4.30
CA ALA A 443 -11.54 2.85 -4.73
C ALA A 443 -12.87 2.09 -4.81
N GLY A 444 -12.89 0.99 -5.56
CA GLY A 444 -13.97 0.00 -5.49
C GLY A 444 -13.98 -0.74 -4.15
N SER A 445 -12.82 -1.12 -3.63
CA SER A 445 -12.65 -1.65 -2.27
C SER A 445 -11.27 -1.26 -1.73
N ILE A 446 -11.14 -1.06 -0.41
CA ILE A 446 -9.82 -0.85 0.24
C ILE A 446 -9.60 -1.94 1.28
N ALA A 447 -8.45 -2.61 1.19
CA ALA A 447 -7.98 -3.55 2.20
C ALA A 447 -6.59 -3.14 2.70
N LEU A 448 -6.49 -2.81 4.00
CA LEU A 448 -5.24 -2.56 4.70
C LEU A 448 -4.95 -3.75 5.61
N ALA A 449 -3.79 -4.39 5.44
CA ALA A 449 -3.37 -5.53 6.24
C ALA A 449 -1.89 -5.43 6.62
N SER A 450 -1.48 -6.08 7.70
CA SER A 450 -0.05 -6.34 7.92
C SER A 450 0.47 -7.41 6.96
N ALA A 451 1.73 -7.32 6.56
CA ALA A 451 2.44 -8.39 5.86
C ALA A 451 3.87 -8.48 6.41
N ASN A 452 4.39 -9.69 6.56
CA ASN A 452 5.77 -9.93 7.02
C ASN A 452 6.10 -9.21 8.35
N GLY A 453 5.17 -9.20 9.30
CA GLY A 453 5.32 -8.54 10.59
C GLY A 453 5.28 -7.01 10.55
N THR A 454 5.05 -6.42 9.37
CA THR A 454 4.95 -4.97 9.19
C THR A 454 3.49 -4.58 9.01
N ALA A 455 3.01 -3.63 9.80
CA ALA A 455 1.67 -3.05 9.65
C ALA A 455 1.58 -2.17 8.39
N SER A 456 0.42 -2.15 7.74
CA SER A 456 0.16 -1.13 6.72
C SER A 456 -0.15 0.22 7.35
N THR A 457 0.32 1.30 6.74
CA THR A 457 0.07 2.66 7.18
C THR A 457 -0.36 3.54 6.02
N VAL A 458 -1.55 4.14 6.12
CA VAL A 458 -1.98 5.23 5.23
C VAL A 458 -2.00 6.50 6.07
N GLN A 459 -1.11 7.44 5.76
CA GLN A 459 -0.97 8.64 6.55
C GLN A 459 -0.89 9.91 5.70
N SER A 460 -1.13 11.04 6.35
CA SER A 460 -0.69 12.35 5.86
C SER A 460 -0.02 13.06 7.02
N SER A 461 1.28 13.31 6.88
CA SER A 461 2.09 13.96 7.92
C SER A 461 1.88 15.47 8.04
N GLY A 462 1.22 16.12 7.06
CA GLY A 462 0.92 17.57 7.10
C GLY A 462 -0.51 17.95 6.73
N GLY A 463 -1.35 17.01 6.29
CA GLY A 463 -2.71 17.29 5.81
C GLY A 463 -3.73 16.22 6.19
N ASP A 464 -4.79 16.14 5.39
CA ASP A 464 -5.92 15.24 5.60
C ASP A 464 -5.68 13.85 4.99
N VAL A 465 -6.36 12.85 5.53
CA VAL A 465 -6.51 11.53 4.91
C VAL A 465 -7.97 11.31 4.53
N ALA A 466 -8.22 10.98 3.25
CA ALA A 466 -9.56 10.71 2.74
C ALA A 466 -9.62 9.38 1.99
N LEU A 467 -10.36 8.41 2.53
CA LEU A 467 -10.54 7.08 1.98
C LEU A 467 -12.00 6.91 1.58
N ASN A 468 -12.30 7.03 0.30
CA ASN A 468 -13.66 6.92 -0.23
C ASN A 468 -13.81 5.64 -1.05
N VAL A 469 -14.69 4.76 -0.61
CA VAL A 469 -14.85 3.41 -1.17
C VAL A 469 -16.28 3.19 -1.63
N ALA A 470 -16.47 2.64 -2.83
CA ALA A 470 -17.80 2.26 -3.32
C ALA A 470 -18.30 0.95 -2.69
N GLY A 471 -17.39 0.01 -2.43
CA GLY A 471 -17.62 -1.27 -1.77
C GLY A 471 -17.09 -1.29 -0.34
N SER A 472 -16.53 -2.42 0.10
CA SER A 472 -16.08 -2.60 1.48
C SER A 472 -14.75 -1.91 1.79
N TYR A 473 -14.66 -1.32 2.97
CA TYR A 473 -13.42 -0.89 3.61
C TYR A 473 -13.06 -1.87 4.73
N SER A 474 -11.85 -2.41 4.70
CA SER A 474 -11.32 -3.27 5.76
C SER A 474 -9.91 -2.87 6.16
N GLN A 475 -9.67 -2.76 7.46
CA GLN A 475 -8.39 -2.47 8.07
C GLN A 475 -8.09 -3.54 9.13
N THR A 476 -7.03 -4.31 8.94
CA THR A 476 -6.53 -5.29 9.92
C THR A 476 -5.06 -5.01 10.21
N ASP A 477 -4.66 -4.96 11.49
CA ASP A 477 -3.25 -4.80 11.89
C ASP A 477 -2.55 -3.63 11.14
N SER A 478 -3.21 -2.48 11.10
CA SER A 478 -2.82 -1.33 10.25
C SER A 478 -3.23 0.02 10.83
N SER A 479 -2.69 1.11 10.30
CA SER A 479 -2.92 2.47 10.80
C SER A 479 -3.38 3.44 9.70
N VAL A 480 -4.37 4.27 10.02
CA VAL A 480 -4.77 5.46 9.27
C VAL A 480 -4.52 6.69 10.13
N ILE A 481 -3.62 7.58 9.71
CA ILE A 481 -3.18 8.72 10.55
C ILE A 481 -3.18 10.01 9.73
N ALA A 482 -4.02 10.97 10.10
CA ALA A 482 -4.04 12.30 9.51
C ALA A 482 -3.46 13.34 10.47
N ALA A 483 -2.60 14.23 9.98
CA ALA A 483 -2.22 15.43 10.72
C ALA A 483 -3.43 16.36 10.89
N GLY A 484 -4.22 16.53 9.82
CA GLY A 484 -5.51 17.21 9.81
C GLY A 484 -6.66 16.26 10.18
N ASN A 485 -7.57 16.03 9.24
CA ASN A 485 -8.79 15.24 9.38
C ASN A 485 -8.64 13.85 8.74
N ALA A 486 -9.24 12.83 9.36
CA ALA A 486 -9.33 11.50 8.79
C ALA A 486 -10.79 11.19 8.41
N THR A 487 -11.02 10.91 7.13
CA THR A 487 -12.35 10.59 6.60
C THR A 487 -12.34 9.22 5.93
N ILE A 488 -13.27 8.36 6.31
CA ILE A 488 -13.43 7.02 5.76
C ILE A 488 -14.90 6.84 5.35
N HIS A 489 -15.14 6.46 4.10
CA HIS A 489 -16.45 6.10 3.60
C HIS A 489 -16.40 4.73 2.91
N GLY A 490 -17.35 3.86 3.18
CA GLY A 490 -17.49 2.58 2.49
C GLY A 490 -18.83 1.92 2.73
N SER A 491 -19.18 0.94 1.89
CA SER A 491 -20.42 0.19 2.03
C SER A 491 -20.50 -0.50 3.39
N ASN A 492 -19.44 -1.21 3.79
CA ASN A 492 -19.23 -1.74 5.13
C ASN A 492 -17.83 -1.31 5.59
N VAL A 493 -17.69 -0.95 6.87
CA VAL A 493 -16.41 -0.53 7.45
C VAL A 493 -16.02 -1.48 8.58
N THR A 494 -14.87 -2.16 8.42
CA THR A 494 -14.32 -3.06 9.44
C THR A 494 -12.91 -2.63 9.83
N ILE A 495 -12.71 -2.43 11.13
CA ILE A 495 -11.43 -2.05 11.75
C ILE A 495 -11.12 -3.12 12.79
N THR A 496 -9.98 -3.82 12.66
CA THR A 496 -9.69 -5.00 13.48
C THR A 496 -8.23 -5.09 13.88
N SER A 497 -7.96 -5.11 15.18
CA SER A 497 -6.68 -5.55 15.71
C SER A 497 -6.70 -7.07 15.87
N SER A 498 -5.71 -7.76 15.34
CA SER A 498 -5.51 -9.21 15.47
C SER A 498 -4.18 -9.48 16.15
N THR A 499 -3.07 -9.22 15.43
CA THR A 499 -1.72 -9.44 15.93
C THR A 499 -1.00 -8.13 16.28
N LEU A 500 -1.31 -7.05 15.56
CA LEU A 500 -0.74 -5.73 15.75
C LEU A 500 -1.84 -4.72 16.08
N PRO A 501 -1.49 -3.57 16.70
CA PRO A 501 -2.47 -2.53 16.96
C PRO A 501 -3.04 -1.96 15.67
N THR A 502 -4.36 -1.72 15.67
CA THR A 502 -5.06 -1.02 14.59
C THR A 502 -5.54 0.34 15.06
N THR A 503 -5.28 1.39 14.28
CA THR A 503 -5.59 2.77 14.66
C THR A 503 -6.19 3.57 13.50
N VAL A 504 -7.21 4.38 13.78
CA VAL A 504 -7.68 5.49 12.94
C VAL A 504 -7.58 6.76 13.78
N ALA A 505 -6.70 7.68 13.41
CA ALA A 505 -6.43 8.86 14.21
C ALA A 505 -6.33 10.15 13.38
N ALA A 506 -6.86 11.23 13.94
CA ALA A 506 -6.64 12.61 13.51
C ALA A 506 -5.88 13.37 14.61
N VAL A 507 -4.69 13.90 14.30
CA VAL A 507 -3.78 14.49 15.29
C VAL A 507 -4.23 15.88 15.72
N ALA A 508 -4.75 16.70 14.80
CA ALA A 508 -5.28 18.03 15.08
C ALA A 508 -6.76 18.19 14.70
N GLY A 509 -7.27 17.38 13.75
CA GLY A 509 -8.64 17.43 13.26
C GLY A 509 -9.56 16.35 13.80
N GLY A 510 -10.61 16.07 13.03
CA GLY A 510 -11.66 15.12 13.39
C GLY A 510 -11.53 13.79 12.66
N VAL A 511 -12.12 12.74 13.24
CA VAL A 511 -12.34 11.47 12.55
C VAL A 511 -13.81 11.36 12.17
N LEU A 512 -14.09 11.24 10.88
CA LEU A 512 -15.41 10.95 10.34
C LEU A 512 -15.38 9.59 9.63
N ILE A 513 -16.17 8.63 10.12
CA ILE A 513 -16.33 7.33 9.49
C ILE A 513 -17.79 7.14 9.13
N GLN A 514 -18.04 6.87 7.86
CA GLN A 514 -19.35 6.68 7.27
C GLN A 514 -19.44 5.29 6.66
N SER A 515 -20.40 4.50 7.14
CA SER A 515 -20.76 3.23 6.54
C SER A 515 -22.20 3.27 6.02
N ASP A 516 -22.42 2.83 4.78
CA ASP A 516 -23.77 2.62 4.26
C ASP A 516 -24.52 1.52 5.01
N THR A 517 -23.76 0.64 5.67
CA THR A 517 -24.27 -0.56 6.32
C THR A 517 -23.74 -0.67 7.74
N ASP A 518 -22.89 -1.65 8.03
CA ASP A 518 -22.36 -1.91 9.36
C ASP A 518 -20.96 -1.32 9.52
N LEU A 519 -20.70 -0.77 10.70
CA LEU A 519 -19.39 -0.29 11.15
C LEU A 519 -18.96 -1.12 12.35
N THR A 520 -17.88 -1.88 12.20
CA THR A 520 -17.32 -2.70 13.27
C THR A 520 -15.91 -2.25 13.62
N ASN A 521 -15.66 -1.95 14.89
CA ASN A 521 -14.34 -1.73 15.47
C ASN A 521 -14.04 -2.83 16.50
N THR A 522 -13.13 -3.74 16.18
CA THR A 522 -12.75 -4.88 17.04
C THR A 522 -11.32 -4.69 17.52
N GLY A 523 -11.14 -4.26 18.76
CA GLY A 523 -9.82 -4.08 19.37
C GLY A 523 -9.01 -2.90 18.82
N GLY A 524 -9.59 -2.05 17.97
CA GLY A 524 -8.95 -0.90 17.35
C GLY A 524 -9.16 0.41 18.12
N LEU A 525 -8.27 1.37 17.90
CA LEU A 525 -8.36 2.73 18.42
C LEU A 525 -8.90 3.69 17.34
N ILE A 526 -9.99 4.39 17.63
CA ILE A 526 -10.52 5.49 16.83
C ILE A 526 -10.43 6.77 17.64
N GLN A 527 -9.65 7.75 17.19
CA GLN A 527 -9.34 8.94 17.98
C GLN A 527 -9.30 10.23 17.17
N GLY A 528 -10.00 11.26 17.61
CA GLY A 528 -9.91 12.59 17.02
C GLY A 528 -9.77 13.70 18.07
N GLN A 529 -9.45 14.90 17.60
CA GLN A 529 -9.30 16.09 18.45
C GLN A 529 -10.53 16.97 18.45
N THR A 530 -10.91 17.46 17.27
CA THR A 530 -11.94 18.49 17.07
C THR A 530 -12.73 18.19 15.81
N ARG A 531 -13.99 18.62 15.70
CA ARG A 531 -14.80 18.37 14.51
C ARG A 531 -14.23 19.00 13.24
N THR A 532 -14.48 18.35 12.11
CA THR A 532 -14.11 18.86 10.78
C THR A 532 -15.12 19.90 10.33
N THR A 533 -14.81 21.19 10.50
CA THR A 533 -15.75 22.30 10.24
C THR A 533 -16.17 22.44 8.77
N SER A 534 -15.37 21.93 7.83
CA SER A 534 -15.68 21.91 6.40
C SER A 534 -16.64 20.78 6.00
N GLN A 535 -16.97 19.86 6.91
CA GLN A 535 -17.86 18.72 6.65
C GLN A 535 -19.03 18.73 7.61
N ALA A 536 -20.24 19.01 7.11
CA ALA A 536 -21.45 19.07 7.92
C ALA A 536 -21.78 17.75 8.66
N ALA A 537 -21.33 16.61 8.13
CA ALA A 537 -21.48 15.30 8.75
C ALA A 537 -20.52 15.07 9.93
N SER A 538 -19.50 15.91 10.12
CA SER A 538 -18.58 15.84 11.26
C SER A 538 -19.17 16.64 12.43
N GLU A 539 -19.77 15.92 13.38
CA GLU A 539 -20.51 16.51 14.51
C GLU A 539 -19.65 16.66 15.78
N GLY A 540 -18.45 16.10 15.80
CA GLY A 540 -17.54 16.09 16.95
C GLY A 540 -16.13 15.64 16.59
N ALA A 541 -15.26 15.51 17.60
CA ALA A 541 -13.90 14.97 17.47
C ALA A 541 -13.90 13.60 16.77
N VAL A 542 -14.87 12.76 17.11
CA VAL A 542 -15.13 11.50 16.40
C VAL A 542 -16.60 11.43 16.06
N THR A 543 -16.91 11.21 14.79
CA THR A 543 -18.26 10.96 14.30
C THR A 543 -18.32 9.64 13.53
N LEU A 544 -19.15 8.72 14.00
CA LEU A 544 -19.40 7.42 13.37
C LEU A 544 -20.85 7.35 12.89
N LEU A 545 -21.04 7.19 11.58
CA LEU A 545 -22.36 7.09 10.95
C LEU A 545 -22.48 5.71 10.30
N ALA A 546 -23.53 4.96 10.61
CA ALA A 546 -23.81 3.65 10.00
C ALA A 546 -25.28 3.55 9.57
N GLY A 547 -25.53 3.06 8.35
CA GLY A 547 -26.89 2.80 7.88
C GLY A 547 -27.59 1.65 8.64
N ARG A 548 -26.81 0.75 9.26
CA ARG A 548 -27.27 -0.31 10.16
C ARG A 548 -26.54 -0.19 11.50
N THR A 549 -25.70 -1.15 11.86
CA THR A 549 -25.19 -1.28 13.23
C THR A 549 -23.79 -0.67 13.39
N ILE A 550 -23.56 -0.01 14.52
CA ILE A 550 -22.22 0.34 15.01
C ILE A 550 -21.86 -0.63 16.13
N ARG A 551 -20.78 -1.39 15.98
CA ARG A 551 -20.32 -2.34 16.98
C ARG A 551 -18.86 -2.08 17.36
N ASN A 552 -18.62 -1.85 18.64
CA ASN A 552 -17.31 -1.61 19.23
C ASN A 552 -17.00 -2.76 20.20
N ASP A 553 -16.05 -3.61 19.82
CA ASP A 553 -15.75 -4.89 20.45
C ASP A 553 -14.32 -4.97 20.97
N ALA A 554 -14.14 -5.76 22.02
CA ALA A 554 -12.82 -6.17 22.46
C ALA A 554 -12.40 -7.47 21.75
N THR A 555 -11.10 -7.67 21.66
CA THR A 555 -10.48 -8.97 21.43
C THR A 555 -10.06 -9.56 22.79
N PRO A 556 -9.55 -10.80 22.85
CA PRO A 556 -8.98 -11.34 24.08
C PRO A 556 -7.81 -10.53 24.66
N SER A 557 -7.17 -9.67 23.87
CA SER A 557 -5.95 -8.93 24.25
C SER A 557 -6.08 -7.41 24.19
N THR A 558 -7.01 -6.86 23.42
CA THR A 558 -7.14 -5.41 23.16
C THR A 558 -8.60 -4.95 23.24
N GLN A 559 -8.84 -3.74 23.73
CA GLN A 559 -10.19 -3.15 23.76
C GLN A 559 -10.46 -2.39 22.46
N GLY A 560 -11.72 -2.36 22.01
CA GLY A 560 -12.17 -1.33 21.10
C GLY A 560 -12.26 0.00 21.84
N ILE A 561 -11.59 1.05 21.33
CA ILE A 561 -11.59 2.38 21.94
C ILE A 561 -12.05 3.41 20.92
N VAL A 562 -13.10 4.17 21.27
CA VAL A 562 -13.52 5.37 20.55
C VAL A 562 -13.31 6.57 21.48
N PHE A 563 -12.51 7.55 21.06
CA PHE A 563 -12.10 8.65 21.93
C PHE A 563 -12.08 10.03 21.25
N GLY A 564 -12.82 10.98 21.81
CA GLY A 564 -12.77 12.40 21.45
C GLY A 564 -12.02 13.23 22.50
N GLN A 565 -10.95 13.90 22.09
CA GLN A 565 -10.05 14.58 23.02
C GLN A 565 -10.48 15.99 23.46
N ASN A 566 -11.03 16.79 22.55
CA ASN A 566 -11.37 18.20 22.82
C ASN A 566 -12.75 18.60 22.26
N ASP A 567 -13.52 17.63 21.77
CA ASP A 567 -14.83 17.85 21.17
C ASP A 567 -15.67 16.55 21.29
N ASP A 568 -16.91 16.61 20.84
CA ASP A 568 -17.93 15.59 21.07
C ASP A 568 -17.57 14.23 20.44
N VAL A 569 -18.10 13.15 20.99
CA VAL A 569 -18.14 11.84 20.32
C VAL A 569 -19.57 11.55 19.93
N VAL A 570 -19.81 11.34 18.64
CA VAL A 570 -21.15 11.18 18.07
C VAL A 570 -21.25 9.87 17.29
N LEU A 571 -22.15 8.99 17.71
CA LEU A 571 -22.48 7.74 17.03
C LEU A 571 -23.94 7.77 16.58
N ARG A 572 -24.19 7.55 15.28
CA ARG A 572 -25.55 7.46 14.72
C ARG A 572 -25.71 6.19 13.89
N ALA A 573 -26.69 5.36 14.25
CA ALA A 573 -26.95 4.07 13.64
C ALA A 573 -28.41 3.95 13.16
N GLY A 574 -28.62 3.50 11.93
CA GLY A 574 -29.95 3.10 11.44
C GLY A 574 -30.42 1.76 12.03
N GLY A 575 -29.51 0.99 12.63
CA GLY A 575 -29.75 -0.21 13.43
C GLY A 575 -29.31 0.01 14.88
N ASP A 576 -28.51 -0.92 15.40
CA ASP A 576 -28.10 -0.93 16.82
C ASP A 576 -26.77 -0.19 17.05
N ILE A 577 -26.52 0.26 18.29
CA ILE A 577 -25.19 0.65 18.78
C ILE A 577 -24.79 -0.31 19.89
N VAL A 578 -23.72 -1.08 19.69
CA VAL A 578 -23.24 -2.08 20.65
C VAL A 578 -21.82 -1.71 21.09
N ASN A 579 -21.63 -1.47 22.38
CA ASN A 579 -20.33 -1.39 23.03
C ASN A 579 -20.13 -2.64 23.89
N HIS A 580 -19.38 -3.61 23.37
CA HIS A 580 -19.18 -4.91 23.97
C HIS A 580 -17.75 -5.01 24.52
N GLN A 581 -17.65 -5.12 25.85
CA GLN A 581 -16.37 -5.17 26.59
C GLN A 581 -15.37 -4.05 26.23
N SER A 582 -15.87 -2.90 25.76
CA SER A 582 -15.07 -1.86 25.09
C SER A 582 -15.34 -0.46 25.64
N ARG A 583 -14.66 0.57 25.10
CA ARG A 583 -14.72 1.93 25.63
C ARG A 583 -15.13 2.95 24.59
N ILE A 584 -16.05 3.83 24.98
CA ILE A 584 -16.43 5.04 24.26
C ILE A 584 -16.30 6.22 25.23
N LEU A 585 -15.38 7.13 24.91
CA LEU A 585 -14.91 8.18 25.81
C LEU A 585 -15.00 9.53 25.10
N SER A 586 -15.57 10.53 25.76
CA SER A 586 -15.55 11.92 25.29
C SER A 586 -15.10 12.86 26.39
N ASN A 587 -14.14 13.73 26.08
CA ASN A 587 -13.82 14.87 26.93
C ASN A 587 -14.81 16.05 26.74
N ALA A 588 -15.82 15.88 25.89
CA ALA A 588 -16.91 16.82 25.72
C ALA A 588 -18.25 16.10 25.94
N LYS A 589 -19.21 16.20 25.00
CA LYS A 589 -20.45 15.44 25.03
C LYS A 589 -20.30 14.09 24.35
N LEU A 590 -20.95 13.09 24.92
CA LEU A 590 -21.14 11.78 24.31
C LEU A 590 -22.58 11.66 23.79
N ILE A 591 -22.75 11.39 22.50
CA ILE A 591 -24.07 11.32 21.84
C ILE A 591 -24.18 9.97 21.11
N LEU A 592 -25.12 9.13 21.54
CA LEU A 592 -25.44 7.84 20.91
C LEU A 592 -26.91 7.87 20.45
N VAL A 593 -27.14 7.71 19.15
CA VAL A 593 -28.49 7.68 18.58
C VAL A 593 -28.64 6.47 17.66
N ALA A 594 -29.42 5.49 18.11
CA ALA A 594 -29.79 4.30 17.35
C ALA A 594 -31.28 4.34 17.01
N GLN A 595 -31.66 3.88 15.81
CA GLN A 595 -33.06 3.53 15.54
C GLN A 595 -33.42 2.15 16.10
N GLY A 596 -32.42 1.27 16.24
CA GLY A 596 -32.45 0.03 16.99
C GLY A 596 -32.07 0.23 18.46
N ASP A 597 -31.40 -0.75 19.05
CA ASP A 597 -31.05 -0.78 20.47
C ASP A 597 -29.68 -0.15 20.74
N VAL A 598 -29.51 0.44 21.93
CA VAL A 598 -28.19 0.84 22.44
C VAL A 598 -27.80 -0.10 23.58
N GLN A 599 -26.67 -0.79 23.44
CA GLN A 599 -26.26 -1.85 24.34
C GLN A 599 -24.82 -1.62 24.82
N ASN A 600 -24.64 -1.55 26.15
CA ASN A 600 -23.34 -1.53 26.81
C ASN A 600 -23.19 -2.84 27.60
N LEU A 601 -22.41 -3.80 27.08
CA LEU A 601 -22.51 -5.22 27.43
C LEU A 601 -21.18 -5.82 27.90
N LEU A 602 -21.24 -6.56 29.00
CA LEU A 602 -20.17 -7.42 29.51
C LEU A 602 -20.62 -8.87 29.50
N ASP A 603 -19.79 -9.76 28.97
CA ASP A 603 -20.08 -11.19 28.96
C ASP A 603 -19.82 -11.84 30.33
N LYS A 604 -20.64 -12.84 30.65
CA LYS A 604 -20.48 -13.69 31.83
C LYS A 604 -20.67 -15.16 31.46
N SER A 605 -19.79 -16.02 31.95
CA SER A 605 -20.01 -17.46 31.97
C SER A 605 -20.99 -17.82 33.09
N VAL A 606 -22.07 -18.50 32.73
CA VAL A 606 -23.10 -18.94 33.68
C VAL A 606 -22.50 -19.95 34.66
N GLY A 607 -22.81 -19.80 35.94
CA GLY A 607 -22.36 -20.71 36.99
C GLY A 607 -23.12 -22.05 37.02
N ALA A 608 -22.69 -22.96 37.89
CA ALA A 608 -23.34 -24.26 38.05
C ALA A 608 -24.84 -24.14 38.41
N ASN A 609 -25.63 -25.16 38.02
CA ASN A 609 -27.06 -25.28 38.34
C ASN A 609 -27.94 -24.08 37.91
N GLY A 610 -27.56 -23.37 36.85
CA GLY A 610 -28.29 -22.19 36.39
C GLY A 610 -28.27 -21.05 37.42
N GLU A 611 -27.18 -20.94 38.19
CA GLU A 611 -26.96 -19.93 39.23
C GLU A 611 -27.95 -20.02 40.40
N GLN A 612 -28.69 -21.12 40.48
CA GLN A 612 -29.59 -21.38 41.58
C GLN A 612 -28.84 -22.00 42.76
N PRO A 613 -29.13 -21.57 44.00
CA PRO A 613 -28.54 -22.17 45.18
C PRO A 613 -28.99 -23.63 45.33
N THR A 614 -28.05 -24.50 45.69
CA THR A 614 -28.30 -25.90 46.02
C THR A 614 -28.03 -26.13 47.49
N ALA A 615 -29.00 -26.72 48.19
CA ALA A 615 -28.86 -27.12 49.58
C ALA A 615 -29.05 -28.62 49.69
N TRP A 616 -28.24 -29.27 50.53
CA TRP A 616 -28.27 -30.72 50.68
C TRP A 616 -28.03 -31.12 52.13
N THR A 617 -28.56 -32.28 52.51
CA THR A 617 -28.32 -32.92 53.80
C THR A 617 -28.04 -34.40 53.59
N SER A 618 -27.10 -34.95 54.35
CA SER A 618 -26.74 -36.37 54.29
C SER A 618 -26.47 -36.87 55.70
N SER A 619 -26.77 -38.14 55.95
CA SER A 619 -26.49 -38.79 57.23
C SER A 619 -25.92 -40.18 56.99
N GLY A 620 -24.92 -40.56 57.79
CA GLY A 620 -24.25 -41.85 57.64
C GLY A 620 -23.65 -42.36 58.95
N THR A 621 -23.66 -43.68 59.13
CA THR A 621 -23.14 -44.33 60.34
C THR A 621 -21.68 -44.72 60.10
N ARG A 622 -20.72 -44.09 60.82
CA ARG A 622 -19.28 -44.36 60.62
C ARG A 622 -18.76 -45.55 61.44
N TRP A 623 -19.35 -45.81 62.60
CA TRP A 623 -19.05 -46.96 63.47
C TRP A 623 -20.27 -47.24 64.35
N LEU A 624 -20.44 -48.48 64.83
CA LEU A 624 -21.66 -49.17 65.34
C LEU A 624 -22.70 -48.37 66.19
N ILE A 625 -22.44 -47.13 66.63
CA ILE A 625 -23.39 -46.28 67.39
C ILE A 625 -23.30 -44.76 67.05
N LEU A 626 -22.36 -44.31 66.20
CA LEU A 626 -22.13 -42.87 65.90
C LEU A 626 -22.64 -42.48 64.51
N ARG A 627 -23.63 -41.59 64.46
CA ARG A 627 -24.16 -40.99 63.23
C ARG A 627 -23.47 -39.66 62.94
N ASN A 628 -22.96 -39.50 61.72
CA ASN A 628 -22.54 -38.20 61.21
C ASN A 628 -23.69 -37.58 60.40
N HIS A 629 -24.04 -36.34 60.69
CA HIS A 629 -24.96 -35.55 59.86
C HIS A 629 -24.17 -34.45 59.18
N SER A 630 -24.24 -34.38 57.86
CA SER A 630 -23.68 -33.29 57.09
C SER A 630 -24.76 -32.51 56.35
N SER A 631 -24.57 -31.21 56.26
CA SER A 631 -25.44 -30.31 55.50
C SER A 631 -24.59 -29.31 54.75
N GLY A 632 -24.92 -29.06 53.50
CA GLY A 632 -24.22 -28.10 52.66
C GLY A 632 -25.14 -27.14 51.93
N PHE A 633 -24.59 -26.00 51.54
CA PHE A 633 -25.19 -25.01 50.67
C PHE A 633 -24.12 -24.54 49.69
N ASP A 634 -24.47 -24.53 48.41
CA ASP A 634 -23.59 -24.21 47.30
C ASP A 634 -24.35 -23.35 46.29
N VAL A 635 -23.80 -22.18 45.97
CA VAL A 635 -24.26 -21.35 44.86
C VAL A 635 -23.06 -20.89 44.06
N ASP A 636 -23.18 -20.92 42.75
CA ASP A 636 -22.15 -20.49 41.82
C ASP A 636 -22.77 -19.54 40.81
N TYR A 637 -22.38 -18.26 40.89
CA TYR A 637 -22.76 -17.23 39.93
C TYR A 637 -21.81 -17.21 38.72
N GLY A 638 -20.88 -18.15 38.60
CA GLY A 638 -19.98 -18.25 37.46
C GLY A 638 -18.93 -17.14 37.46
N THR A 639 -18.35 -16.89 36.27
CA THR A 639 -17.17 -16.03 36.14
C THR A 639 -17.23 -15.15 34.91
N ILE A 640 -16.40 -14.10 34.86
CA ILE A 640 -16.19 -13.31 33.64
C ILE A 640 -14.97 -13.90 32.91
N PRO A 641 -15.10 -14.32 31.64
CA PRO A 641 -14.03 -15.00 30.91
C PRO A 641 -12.84 -14.05 30.62
N ALA A 642 -11.64 -14.41 31.11
CA ALA A 642 -10.40 -13.60 31.09
C ALA A 642 -10.61 -12.18 31.67
N LEU A 643 -9.61 -11.27 31.64
CA LEU A 643 -9.76 -9.93 32.23
C LEU A 643 -10.95 -9.18 31.60
N GLY A 644 -12.10 -9.27 32.27
CA GLY A 644 -13.36 -8.64 31.93
C GLY A 644 -13.21 -7.14 31.91
N GLN A 645 -13.01 -6.60 30.72
CA GLN A 645 -12.98 -5.18 30.51
C GLN A 645 -14.41 -4.66 30.66
N VAL A 646 -14.67 -4.06 31.81
CA VAL A 646 -15.94 -3.37 32.06
C VAL A 646 -16.16 -2.38 30.92
N PRO A 647 -17.28 -2.48 30.18
CA PRO A 647 -17.52 -1.59 29.06
C PRO A 647 -17.92 -0.22 29.58
N TYR A 648 -17.30 0.82 29.04
CA TYR A 648 -17.41 2.19 29.52
C TYR A 648 -18.02 3.11 28.48
N LEU A 649 -19.01 3.90 28.92
CA LEU A 649 -19.47 5.11 28.26
C LEU A 649 -19.14 6.29 29.18
N VAL A 650 -18.24 7.19 28.78
CA VAL A 650 -17.78 8.30 29.62
C VAL A 650 -17.88 9.63 28.90
N SER A 651 -18.36 10.65 29.61
CA SER A 651 -18.37 12.04 29.14
C SER A 651 -17.93 13.02 30.24
N GLN A 652 -17.33 14.15 29.86
CA GLN A 652 -17.03 15.24 30.80
C GLN A 652 -18.12 16.31 30.86
N ILE A 653 -18.82 16.58 29.75
CA ILE A 653 -19.82 17.67 29.68
C ILE A 653 -21.25 17.13 29.77
N GLY A 654 -21.52 15.95 29.20
CA GLY A 654 -22.86 15.36 29.22
C GLY A 654 -22.98 14.14 28.31
N THR A 655 -23.94 13.27 28.60
CA THR A 655 -24.24 12.08 27.81
C THR A 655 -25.69 12.11 27.34
N THR A 656 -25.92 11.85 26.05
CA THR A 656 -27.26 11.64 25.47
C THR A 656 -27.29 10.27 24.79
N ILE A 657 -28.23 9.41 25.19
CA ILE A 657 -28.44 8.09 24.61
C ILE A 657 -29.89 7.98 24.16
N SER A 658 -30.11 7.59 22.91
CA SER A 658 -31.43 7.34 22.33
C SER A 658 -31.46 6.03 21.57
N GLY A 659 -32.47 5.20 21.81
CA GLY A 659 -32.68 3.92 21.12
C GLY A 659 -34.08 3.35 21.33
N ARG A 660 -34.40 2.26 20.63
CA ARG A 660 -35.60 1.45 20.86
C ARG A 660 -35.58 0.85 22.26
N ASN A 661 -34.51 0.16 22.60
CA ASN A 661 -34.17 -0.23 23.97
C ASN A 661 -32.79 0.33 24.34
N VAL A 662 -32.59 0.61 25.62
CA VAL A 662 -31.26 1.00 26.15
C VAL A 662 -30.89 0.04 27.27
N SER A 663 -29.79 -0.68 27.09
CA SER A 663 -29.33 -1.72 28.01
C SER A 663 -27.91 -1.44 28.49
N ASN A 664 -27.70 -1.45 29.81
CA ASN A 664 -26.39 -1.41 30.44
C ASN A 664 -26.24 -2.65 31.34
N ILE A 665 -25.59 -3.70 30.83
CA ILE A 665 -25.46 -5.00 31.49
C ILE A 665 -24.00 -5.24 31.81
N GLY A 666 -23.66 -5.19 33.11
CA GLY A 666 -22.28 -5.29 33.58
C GLY A 666 -21.36 -4.13 33.14
N GLY A 667 -21.93 -3.09 32.54
CA GLY A 667 -21.23 -1.90 32.08
C GLY A 667 -21.34 -0.69 33.00
N GLN A 668 -20.64 0.38 32.64
CA GLN A 668 -20.68 1.66 33.34
C GLN A 668 -20.96 2.84 32.41
N ILE A 669 -21.84 3.74 32.83
CA ILE A 669 -22.14 5.01 32.17
C ILE A 669 -21.83 6.16 33.14
N LEU A 670 -20.83 6.97 32.82
CA LEU A 670 -20.28 7.97 33.75
C LEU A 670 -20.28 9.37 33.12
N GLY A 671 -20.93 10.31 33.79
CA GLY A 671 -20.85 11.75 33.53
C GLY A 671 -20.06 12.41 34.66
N ASN A 672 -18.90 12.97 34.35
CA ASN A 672 -18.04 13.60 35.35
C ASN A 672 -18.53 15.01 35.73
N GLU A 673 -18.01 15.55 36.83
CA GLU A 673 -18.25 16.93 37.29
C GLU A 673 -19.74 17.29 37.47
N LYS A 674 -20.31 18.09 36.55
CA LYS A 674 -21.72 18.51 36.51
C LYS A 674 -22.44 17.96 35.27
N ALA A 675 -21.87 16.93 34.62
CA ALA A 675 -22.41 16.38 33.39
C ALA A 675 -23.80 15.78 33.62
N ASP A 676 -24.75 16.26 32.83
CA ASP A 676 -26.09 15.69 32.77
C ASP A 676 -26.06 14.40 31.92
N ILE A 677 -26.85 13.40 32.32
CA ILE A 677 -27.07 12.20 31.52
C ILE A 677 -28.56 12.15 31.14
N THR A 678 -28.85 12.02 29.85
CA THR A 678 -30.20 11.85 29.33
C THR A 678 -30.29 10.54 28.55
N ILE A 679 -31.21 9.67 28.94
CA ILE A 679 -31.47 8.39 28.30
C ILE A 679 -32.92 8.36 27.82
N THR A 680 -33.12 8.09 26.53
CA THR A 680 -34.44 7.95 25.91
C THR A 680 -34.54 6.57 25.26
N ALA A 681 -35.35 5.70 25.84
CA ALA A 681 -35.70 4.40 25.30
C ALA A 681 -37.15 4.42 24.80
N ALA A 682 -37.39 4.06 23.54
CA ALA A 682 -38.75 3.99 23.01
C ALA A 682 -39.60 2.95 23.75
N ASN A 683 -38.97 1.86 24.20
CA ASN A 683 -39.61 0.77 24.94
C ASN A 683 -38.99 0.64 26.33
N THR A 684 -37.89 -0.10 26.45
CA THR A 684 -37.33 -0.53 27.73
C THR A 684 -35.98 0.10 28.00
N PHE A 685 -35.81 0.61 29.22
CA PHE A 685 -34.52 0.88 29.82
C PHE A 685 -34.17 -0.25 30.80
N HIS A 686 -33.02 -0.89 30.61
CA HIS A 686 -32.55 -2.02 31.42
C HIS A 686 -31.13 -1.77 31.93
N ASN A 687 -30.96 -1.68 33.25
CA ASN A 687 -29.66 -1.59 33.90
C ASN A 687 -29.44 -2.80 34.80
N GLU A 688 -28.32 -3.48 34.66
CA GLU A 688 -28.05 -4.73 35.37
C GLU A 688 -26.59 -4.84 35.79
N THR A 689 -26.36 -5.22 37.04
CA THR A 689 -25.05 -5.66 37.51
C THR A 689 -24.90 -7.17 37.34
N LEU A 690 -23.69 -7.63 37.08
CA LEU A 690 -23.41 -9.06 36.94
C LEU A 690 -22.84 -9.63 38.23
N ALA A 691 -23.57 -10.54 38.88
CA ALA A 691 -23.06 -11.31 40.00
C ALA A 691 -22.09 -12.39 39.51
N THR A 692 -20.94 -12.54 40.18
CA THR A 692 -19.90 -13.54 39.89
C THR A 692 -19.38 -14.16 41.18
N GLY A 693 -18.63 -15.26 41.06
CA GLY A 693 -18.07 -15.99 42.20
C GLY A 693 -19.04 -17.01 42.78
N SER A 694 -18.64 -17.65 43.86
CA SER A 694 -19.40 -18.71 44.50
C SER A 694 -19.46 -18.53 46.00
N ALA A 695 -20.51 -19.08 46.62
CA ALA A 695 -20.61 -19.18 48.06
C ALA A 695 -20.86 -20.63 48.47
N HIS A 696 -20.07 -21.08 49.43
CA HIS A 696 -20.10 -22.43 49.96
C HIS A 696 -20.28 -22.38 51.47
N PHE A 697 -21.15 -23.23 51.99
CA PHE A 697 -21.28 -23.52 53.40
C PHE A 697 -21.36 -25.02 53.59
N TYR A 698 -20.61 -25.55 54.55
CA TYR A 698 -20.65 -26.96 54.92
C TYR A 698 -20.59 -27.10 56.44
N ARG A 699 -21.47 -27.95 56.97
CA ARG A 699 -21.55 -28.31 58.39
C ARG A 699 -21.56 -29.82 58.53
N SER A 700 -20.70 -30.36 59.39
CA SER A 700 -20.68 -31.80 59.73
C SER A 700 -20.70 -31.97 61.25
N CYS A 701 -21.67 -32.72 61.76
CA CYS A 701 -21.88 -32.95 63.18
C CYS A 701 -21.80 -34.45 63.52
N THR A 702 -20.86 -34.81 64.40
CA THR A 702 -20.75 -36.15 64.99
C THR A 702 -20.99 -36.09 66.50
N ILE A 703 -19.97 -35.72 67.28
CA ILE A 703 -20.05 -35.34 68.70
C ILE A 703 -19.91 -33.82 68.83
N PHE A 704 -19.01 -33.22 68.03
CA PHE A 704 -18.88 -31.80 67.81
C PHE A 704 -19.25 -31.47 66.36
N CYS A 705 -19.70 -30.24 66.13
CA CYS A 705 -19.97 -29.73 64.80
C CYS A 705 -18.74 -29.00 64.25
N ARG A 706 -18.47 -29.17 62.96
CA ARG A 706 -17.49 -28.38 62.22
C ARG A 706 -18.21 -27.66 61.11
N GLU A 707 -18.10 -26.34 61.12
CA GLU A 707 -18.65 -25.47 60.10
C GLU A 707 -17.51 -24.79 59.32
N THR A 708 -17.70 -24.71 58.00
CA THR A 708 -16.87 -23.95 57.08
C THR A 708 -17.77 -23.14 56.16
N ALA A 709 -17.45 -21.86 55.98
CA ALA A 709 -18.15 -21.00 55.03
C ALA A 709 -17.13 -20.18 54.23
N SER A 710 -17.35 -20.05 52.95
CA SER A 710 -16.61 -19.16 52.06
C SER A 710 -17.58 -18.44 51.12
N SER A 711 -17.24 -17.22 50.74
CA SER A 711 -17.93 -16.50 49.68
C SER A 711 -16.92 -15.67 48.93
N THR A 712 -16.90 -15.83 47.61
CA THR A 712 -16.20 -14.96 46.66
C THR A 712 -17.19 -14.13 45.85
N VAL A 713 -18.47 -14.14 46.24
CA VAL A 713 -19.55 -13.46 45.50
C VAL A 713 -19.27 -11.96 45.43
N SER A 714 -19.23 -11.45 44.20
CA SER A 714 -19.02 -10.05 43.90
C SER A 714 -19.97 -9.60 42.78
N THR A 715 -20.11 -8.29 42.62
CA THR A 715 -20.98 -7.68 41.60
C THR A 715 -20.12 -6.79 40.70
N THR A 716 -20.25 -6.95 39.39
CA THR A 716 -19.47 -6.19 38.41
C THR A 716 -20.40 -5.36 37.52
N GLY A 717 -20.14 -4.06 37.45
CA GLY A 717 -20.85 -3.12 36.57
C GLY A 717 -22.28 -2.79 37.02
N GLY A 718 -23.11 -2.38 36.07
CA GLY A 718 -24.47 -1.89 36.34
C GLY A 718 -24.50 -0.50 36.98
N ALA A 719 -23.44 0.29 36.82
CA ALA A 719 -23.34 1.62 37.41
C ALA A 719 -23.67 2.71 36.38
N ILE A 720 -24.54 3.63 36.76
CA ILE A 720 -24.84 4.85 36.01
C ILE A 720 -24.67 6.00 36.98
N SER A 721 -23.79 6.95 36.69
CA SER A 721 -23.49 8.07 37.59
C SER A 721 -23.44 9.38 36.83
N ALA A 722 -24.38 10.27 37.09
CA ALA A 722 -24.39 11.64 36.57
C ALA A 722 -23.87 12.62 37.62
N GLY A 723 -22.84 13.39 37.27
CA GLY A 723 -22.38 14.53 38.08
C GLY A 723 -23.40 15.68 38.17
N GLY A 724 -24.28 15.79 37.16
CA GLY A 724 -25.44 16.66 37.14
C GLY A 724 -26.75 15.90 37.35
N ASN A 725 -27.77 16.27 36.59
CA ASN A 725 -29.07 15.61 36.56
C ASN A 725 -29.03 14.32 35.73
N LEU A 726 -29.87 13.37 36.10
CA LEU A 726 -30.08 12.14 35.33
C LEU A 726 -31.56 12.07 34.93
N THR A 727 -31.81 12.02 33.63
CA THR A 727 -33.17 11.88 33.06
C THR A 727 -33.26 10.57 32.28
N ILE A 728 -34.25 9.74 32.62
CA ILE A 728 -34.53 8.48 31.94
C ILE A 728 -35.99 8.49 31.49
N ASN A 729 -36.21 8.39 30.18
CA ASN A 729 -37.53 8.25 29.57
C ASN A 729 -37.62 6.87 28.92
N ALA A 730 -38.58 6.04 29.34
CA ALA A 730 -38.83 4.72 28.78
C ALA A 730 -40.32 4.53 28.49
N GLY A 731 -40.68 4.06 27.29
CA GLY A 731 -42.09 3.94 26.88
C GLY A 731 -42.88 2.86 27.63
N THR A 732 -42.22 1.81 28.12
CA THR A 732 -42.89 0.66 28.77
C THR A 732 -42.34 0.36 30.17
N LEU A 733 -41.02 0.28 30.32
CA LEU A 733 -40.37 -0.20 31.54
C LEU A 733 -39.01 0.46 31.73
N ALA A 734 -38.76 0.96 32.95
CA ALA A 734 -37.41 1.29 33.41
C ALA A 734 -37.02 0.36 34.55
N GLU A 735 -36.00 -0.46 34.38
CA GLU A 735 -35.59 -1.47 35.35
C GLU A 735 -34.12 -1.35 35.71
N ASN A 736 -33.84 -1.51 37.01
CA ASN A 736 -32.49 -1.59 37.56
C ASN A 736 -32.38 -2.84 38.45
N ILE A 737 -31.59 -3.82 38.00
CA ILE A 737 -31.36 -5.12 38.66
C ILE A 737 -29.95 -5.18 39.23
N GLY A 738 -29.83 -5.08 40.56
CA GLY A 738 -28.56 -5.11 41.29
C GLY A 738 -27.61 -3.95 40.97
N GLY A 739 -27.92 -3.11 39.97
CA GLY A 739 -27.13 -1.96 39.61
C GLY A 739 -27.36 -0.75 40.52
N GLN A 740 -26.59 0.30 40.26
CA GLN A 740 -26.67 1.57 40.94
C GLN A 740 -26.89 2.68 39.91
N VAL A 741 -28.00 3.39 40.06
CA VAL A 741 -28.33 4.57 39.25
C VAL A 741 -28.22 5.78 40.17
N LEU A 742 -27.21 6.62 39.97
CA LEU A 742 -26.87 7.75 40.82
C LEU A 742 -26.92 9.07 40.03
N SER A 743 -27.60 10.06 40.61
CA SER A 743 -27.52 11.46 40.20
C SER A 743 -27.06 12.32 41.37
N LEU A 744 -26.02 13.13 41.18
CA LEU A 744 -25.65 14.18 42.14
C LEU A 744 -26.57 15.42 42.06
N GLY A 745 -27.38 15.52 41.00
CA GLY A 745 -28.47 16.46 40.82
C GLY A 745 -29.84 15.84 41.11
N ASN A 746 -30.82 16.16 40.25
CA ASN A 746 -32.13 15.54 40.26
C ASN A 746 -32.16 14.28 39.39
N LEU A 747 -32.85 13.24 39.86
CA LEU A 747 -33.15 12.04 39.09
C LEU A 747 -34.62 12.08 38.65
N THR A 748 -34.87 12.12 37.34
CA THR A 748 -36.23 12.07 36.77
C THR A 748 -36.38 10.82 35.92
N ILE A 749 -37.37 9.99 36.24
CA ILE A 749 -37.65 8.74 35.54
C ILE A 749 -39.10 8.80 35.05
N THR A 750 -39.30 8.70 33.75
CA THR A 750 -40.62 8.68 33.11
C THR A 750 -40.83 7.34 32.43
N ALA A 751 -41.67 6.48 33.02
CA ALA A 751 -42.05 5.19 32.45
C ALA A 751 -43.33 4.68 33.13
N PRO A 752 -44.20 3.91 32.45
CA PRO A 752 -45.38 3.32 33.09
C PRO A 752 -45.04 2.52 34.35
N LYS A 753 -43.91 1.79 34.32
CA LYS A 753 -43.41 0.97 35.41
C LYS A 753 -41.92 1.20 35.63
N VAL A 754 -41.52 1.44 36.88
CA VAL A 754 -40.12 1.60 37.30
C VAL A 754 -39.76 0.57 38.36
N ARG A 755 -38.78 -0.30 38.11
CA ARG A 755 -38.39 -1.41 39.00
C ARG A 755 -37.03 -1.19 39.67
N ALA A 756 -36.99 -1.43 40.97
CA ALA A 756 -35.79 -1.44 41.81
C ALA A 756 -35.59 -2.85 42.36
N VAL A 757 -34.76 -3.65 41.69
CA VAL A 757 -34.59 -5.08 41.97
C VAL A 757 -33.21 -5.33 42.58
N GLY A 758 -33.15 -5.88 43.80
CA GLY A 758 -31.90 -6.29 44.44
C GLY A 758 -31.51 -7.72 44.06
N ILE A 759 -30.22 -7.97 43.91
CA ILE A 759 -29.67 -9.32 43.72
C ILE A 759 -29.19 -9.92 45.04
N THR A 760 -29.31 -11.23 45.20
CA THR A 760 -28.90 -11.89 46.45
C THR A 760 -27.39 -12.11 46.48
N GLY A 761 -26.68 -11.30 47.27
CA GLY A 761 -25.27 -11.49 47.59
C GLY A 761 -25.06 -12.37 48.83
N TYR A 762 -23.86 -12.96 48.96
CA TYR A 762 -23.50 -13.80 50.10
C TYR A 762 -22.24 -13.31 50.81
N THR A 763 -22.27 -13.25 52.14
CA THR A 763 -21.10 -12.91 52.95
C THR A 763 -20.82 -14.03 53.95
N ALA A 764 -19.62 -14.60 53.91
CA ALA A 764 -19.17 -15.60 54.86
C ALA A 764 -18.48 -14.95 56.08
N LEU A 765 -18.85 -15.38 57.27
CA LEU A 765 -18.19 -15.03 58.52
C LEU A 765 -17.76 -16.32 59.21
N ALA A 766 -16.44 -16.52 59.35
CA ALA A 766 -15.88 -17.65 60.09
C ALA A 766 -14.95 -17.13 61.20
N ARG A 767 -14.86 -17.81 62.35
CA ARG A 767 -13.65 -17.71 63.20
C ARG A 767 -13.02 -19.07 63.29
N ASP A 768 -11.80 -19.13 62.78
CA ASP A 768 -10.90 -20.27 62.72
C ASP A 768 -9.87 -20.27 63.87
N ARG A 769 -9.87 -19.23 64.73
CA ARG A 769 -8.93 -19.07 65.85
C ARG A 769 -9.64 -18.87 67.19
N GLY A 770 -9.09 -19.48 68.25
CA GLY A 770 -9.55 -19.34 69.63
C GLY A 770 -9.65 -20.66 70.39
N PHE A 771 -9.82 -20.59 71.72
CA PHE A 771 -9.83 -21.75 72.62
C PHE A 771 -10.94 -22.77 72.29
N LYS A 772 -12.02 -22.35 71.62
CA LYS A 772 -13.14 -23.21 71.17
C LYS A 772 -12.80 -24.01 69.89
N ALA A 773 -12.07 -23.40 68.95
CA ALA A 773 -11.56 -24.08 67.75
C ALA A 773 -10.53 -25.16 68.10
N PHE A 774 -9.79 -24.99 69.21
CA PHE A 774 -8.84 -25.98 69.75
C PHE A 774 -9.50 -27.31 70.16
N PHE A 775 -10.77 -27.28 70.61
CA PHE A 775 -11.55 -28.49 70.96
C PHE A 775 -12.33 -29.08 69.77
N GLY A 776 -12.09 -28.61 68.54
CA GLY A 776 -12.66 -29.19 67.32
C GLY A 776 -14.04 -28.65 66.91
N ASP A 777 -14.51 -27.57 67.56
CA ASP A 777 -15.75 -26.84 67.25
C ASP A 777 -15.42 -25.56 66.47
N SER A 778 -15.56 -25.61 65.14
CA SER A 778 -15.38 -24.44 64.26
C SER A 778 -16.75 -23.82 63.95
N TRP A 779 -16.87 -22.51 64.15
CA TRP A 779 -18.10 -21.78 63.79
C TRP A 779 -17.90 -21.02 62.47
N ALA A 780 -18.90 -21.13 61.60
CA ALA A 780 -18.98 -20.33 60.40
C ALA A 780 -20.46 -20.02 60.11
N ARG A 781 -20.75 -18.85 59.54
CA ARG A 781 -22.08 -18.48 59.06
C ARG A 781 -21.99 -17.86 57.69
N LEU A 782 -22.96 -18.18 56.85
CA LEU A 782 -23.19 -17.53 55.57
C LEU A 782 -24.43 -16.64 55.70
N TYR A 783 -24.35 -15.38 55.28
CA TYR A 783 -25.49 -14.45 55.25
C TYR A 783 -25.88 -14.15 53.80
N ALA A 784 -27.16 -14.26 53.49
CA ALA A 784 -27.74 -13.79 52.24
C ALA A 784 -28.28 -12.37 52.43
N ALA A 785 -27.96 -11.46 51.53
CA ALA A 785 -28.44 -10.08 51.57
C ALA A 785 -28.77 -9.57 50.17
N ASP A 786 -29.83 -8.77 50.04
CA ASP A 786 -30.11 -8.04 48.81
C ASP A 786 -29.09 -6.91 48.61
N VAL A 787 -28.41 -6.92 47.47
CA VAL A 787 -27.39 -5.96 47.05
C VAL A 787 -27.86 -5.23 45.80
N GLY A 788 -27.62 -3.92 45.76
CA GLY A 788 -27.91 -3.09 44.59
C GLY A 788 -29.40 -2.83 44.34
N GLY A 789 -29.75 -2.57 43.07
CA GLY A 789 -31.10 -2.18 42.68
C GLY A 789 -31.49 -0.79 43.14
N ALA A 790 -30.50 0.09 43.35
CA ALA A 790 -30.68 1.39 43.97
C ALA A 790 -30.82 2.49 42.93
N TRP A 791 -31.84 3.33 43.11
CA TRP A 791 -32.04 4.59 42.39
C TRP A 791 -31.81 5.74 43.37
N LEU A 792 -30.74 6.50 43.16
CA LEU A 792 -30.20 7.45 44.12
C LEU A 792 -30.15 8.86 43.51
N ALA A 793 -30.72 9.83 44.21
CA ALA A 793 -30.59 11.25 43.89
C ALA A 793 -30.05 12.01 45.10
N ALA A 794 -28.98 12.80 44.92
CA ALA A 794 -28.50 13.67 46.00
C ALA A 794 -29.49 14.82 46.30
N LYS A 795 -30.35 15.16 45.32
CA LYS A 795 -31.48 16.10 45.47
C LYS A 795 -32.82 15.36 45.39
N GLY A 796 -33.70 15.71 44.45
CA GLY A 796 -35.02 15.10 44.29
C GLY A 796 -35.01 13.91 43.33
N LEU A 797 -35.76 12.87 43.68
CA LEU A 797 -36.09 11.72 42.83
C LEU A 797 -37.57 11.82 42.44
N THR A 798 -37.83 11.91 41.13
CA THR A 798 -39.19 11.99 40.57
C THR A 798 -39.45 10.80 39.65
N ILE A 799 -40.52 10.06 39.91
CA ILE A 799 -41.03 8.96 39.10
C ILE A 799 -42.37 9.39 38.48
N ASN A 800 -42.39 9.62 37.18
CA ASN A 800 -43.61 9.82 36.40
C ASN A 800 -44.12 8.44 35.95
N GLY A 801 -44.74 7.71 36.88
CA GLY A 801 -45.10 6.30 36.74
C GLY A 801 -45.38 5.61 38.06
N GLN A 802 -45.48 4.28 38.03
CA GLN A 802 -45.54 3.44 39.24
C GLN A 802 -44.15 2.91 39.59
N GLY A 803 -43.69 3.18 40.82
CA GLY A 803 -42.46 2.59 41.36
C GLY A 803 -42.72 1.20 41.96
N GLN A 804 -41.81 0.25 41.77
CA GLN A 804 -41.88 -1.10 42.33
C GLN A 804 -40.54 -1.49 42.98
N ILE A 805 -40.58 -1.83 44.26
CA ILE A 805 -39.42 -2.28 45.05
C ILE A 805 -39.44 -3.81 45.20
N GLU A 806 -38.34 -4.45 44.80
CA GLU A 806 -38.09 -5.88 44.96
C GLU A 806 -36.64 -6.09 45.46
N GLY A 807 -36.38 -5.78 46.73
CA GLY A 807 -35.05 -5.86 47.33
C GLY A 807 -34.11 -4.67 47.01
N GLY A 808 -34.51 -3.77 46.11
CA GLY A 808 -33.79 -2.52 45.80
C GLY A 808 -34.22 -1.31 46.66
N SER A 809 -33.96 -0.10 46.17
CA SER A 809 -34.36 1.15 46.83
C SER A 809 -34.58 2.33 45.88
N PHE A 810 -35.40 3.29 46.31
CA PHE A 810 -35.52 4.64 45.75
C PHE A 810 -35.17 5.64 46.83
N ASP A 811 -34.03 6.34 46.70
CA ASP A 811 -33.50 7.23 47.73
C ASP A 811 -33.24 8.63 47.17
N GLY A 812 -33.69 9.65 47.90
CA GLY A 812 -33.43 11.05 47.62
C GLY A 812 -33.89 11.95 48.77
N GLN A 813 -33.54 13.24 48.74
CA GLN A 813 -34.04 14.21 49.72
C GLN A 813 -35.57 14.31 49.68
N THR A 814 -36.12 14.22 48.46
CA THR A 814 -37.54 14.06 48.18
C THR A 814 -37.71 12.92 47.19
N VAL A 815 -38.69 12.05 47.44
CA VAL A 815 -39.06 10.96 46.54
C VAL A 815 -40.53 11.12 46.19
N THR A 816 -40.84 11.32 44.92
CA THR A 816 -42.21 11.50 44.42
C THR A 816 -42.50 10.48 43.31
N ALA A 817 -43.69 9.90 43.32
CA ALA A 817 -44.14 8.96 42.29
C ALA A 817 -45.60 9.24 41.92
N SER A 818 -45.90 9.52 40.65
CA SER A 818 -47.25 9.93 40.25
C SER A 818 -48.31 8.85 40.49
N ASN A 819 -47.94 7.56 40.36
CA ASN A 819 -48.82 6.41 40.60
C ASN A 819 -48.41 5.60 41.85
N GLY A 820 -47.69 6.22 42.79
CA GLY A 820 -47.23 5.60 44.03
C GLY A 820 -46.08 4.59 43.88
N ILE A 821 -45.65 4.04 45.02
CA ILE A 821 -44.59 3.04 45.11
C ILE A 821 -45.15 1.78 45.78
N THR A 822 -45.01 0.62 45.12
CA THR A 822 -45.41 -0.69 45.63
C THR A 822 -44.18 -1.50 46.04
N THR A 823 -44.19 -2.10 47.23
CA THR A 823 -43.10 -2.98 47.70
C THR A 823 -43.53 -4.43 47.58
N VAL A 824 -42.98 -5.16 46.60
CA VAL A 824 -43.18 -6.61 46.45
C VAL A 824 -42.35 -7.38 47.47
N ARG A 825 -41.09 -6.99 47.61
CA ARG A 825 -40.15 -7.56 48.58
C ARG A 825 -39.31 -6.44 49.17
N ALA A 826 -39.33 -6.31 50.49
CA ALA A 826 -38.44 -5.38 51.19
C ALA A 826 -37.00 -5.92 51.17
N LYS A 827 -36.02 -5.02 51.18
CA LYS A 827 -34.60 -5.37 51.26
C LYS A 827 -34.32 -6.23 52.51
N SER A 828 -33.75 -7.42 52.29
CA SER A 828 -33.53 -8.41 53.36
C SER A 828 -32.04 -8.69 53.61
N ARG A 829 -31.71 -9.04 54.87
CA ARG A 829 -30.42 -9.60 55.27
C ARG A 829 -30.65 -10.67 56.33
N GLN A 830 -30.45 -11.93 55.98
CA GLN A 830 -30.76 -13.08 56.84
C GLN A 830 -29.63 -14.12 56.81
N PRO A 831 -29.40 -14.86 57.91
CA PRO A 831 -28.49 -16.00 57.90
C PRO A 831 -29.05 -17.11 56.99
N VAL A 832 -28.20 -17.78 56.21
CA VAL A 832 -28.58 -18.96 55.43
C VAL A 832 -28.88 -20.09 56.41
N SER A 833 -30.13 -20.54 56.49
CA SER A 833 -30.52 -21.73 57.26
C SER A 833 -30.69 -22.92 56.32
N ILE A 834 -30.08 -24.06 56.68
CA ILE A 834 -30.24 -25.33 55.96
C ILE A 834 -31.26 -26.23 56.68
N GLU A 835 -31.76 -25.78 57.84
CA GLU A 835 -32.82 -26.44 58.61
C GLU A 835 -34.20 -25.92 58.16
N SER A 836 -34.67 -26.37 57.00
CA SER A 836 -36.12 -26.58 56.77
C SER A 836 -36.36 -27.39 55.50
N HIS A 837 -37.32 -28.30 55.64
CA HIS A 837 -37.70 -29.38 54.75
C HIS A 837 -38.01 -28.96 53.30
N LEU A 838 -37.50 -29.75 52.34
CA LEU A 838 -38.20 -29.99 51.08
C LEU A 838 -39.54 -30.67 51.41
N GLY A 839 -40.65 -29.97 51.18
CA GLY A 839 -41.99 -30.54 51.29
C GLY A 839 -43.11 -29.50 51.14
N LEU A 840 -43.54 -29.27 49.88
CA LEU A 840 -44.90 -28.90 49.44
C LEU A 840 -45.66 -27.81 50.23
N THR A 841 -45.87 -26.64 49.62
CA THR A 841 -47.23 -26.08 49.44
C THR A 841 -47.31 -25.22 48.17
N SER A 842 -48.07 -25.75 47.21
CA SER A 842 -48.71 -25.05 46.09
C SER A 842 -49.67 -23.94 46.54
N TRP A 843 -49.81 -22.90 45.72
CA TRP A 843 -51.04 -22.15 45.38
C TRP A 843 -52.02 -21.68 46.49
N LEU A 844 -52.54 -20.45 46.31
CA LEU A 844 -53.52 -19.69 47.12
C LEU A 844 -52.81 -18.91 48.24
N TRP A 845 -52.77 -17.57 48.25
CA TRP A 845 -53.90 -16.63 48.23
C TRP A 845 -53.62 -15.37 47.37
N GLN A 846 -54.73 -14.78 46.89
CA GLN A 846 -54.88 -13.62 46.00
C GLN A 846 -54.22 -12.32 46.47
#